data_AF-A0A8T4L9T1-F1
#
_entry.id   AF-A0A8T4L9T1-F1
#
_cell.length_a   1.000
_cell.length_b   1.000
_cell.length_c   1.000
_cell.angle_alpha   90.00
_cell.angle_beta   90.00
_cell.angle_gamma   90.00
#
_symmetry.space_group_name_H-M   'P 1'
#
loop_
_entity.id
_entity.type
_entity.pdbx_description
1 polymer ?
#
loop_
_entity_poly.entity_id
_entity_poly.type
_entity_poly.pdbx_seq_one_letter_code
_entity_poly.pdbx_strand_id
1 'polypeptide(L)'
;MLKDIFKSSLYIGAGVFLAKILSVSYTLFLARVLGPENMGAFILSLLMVSWFSIVASLSVQTVSTQLIAEYNVKGLDIRKPISAALIIGTSTAIIATIIHFSIADFVAVNLYHDALLSKYLKLASLIILGTVIFYTALGIERGLKKFKSYAAIESGKQIIMLIFGSLFLFGFSWRIGGAILAAVIAPAIIALLAYFRYAKYLMFEFSTELRKVFYLGANITILSIFISIFLSIDKFILGILTTKEIVGFYVPAVTIVTFIGMFLPGAIKNASLPYIVESYTKGKLTEVRKYAEKILVYYNVLVGFLVIPVMFFRWEGISITFGNDYLPATEPLAVILFSTFYFSMFIIMHTFIISIDKIKEGTVATASTLGLALLTNYFFVNMYGLMGAAYALVINVLFLALAYSIILKKAMKLRTRRIALSIIILNAVFLMSYYLSFSSSVVLRIILICIVITLYTGLLLLFKLIGLKEINFAVDKVYYLAEKYLKIKSKASAIAVIGLGKFAENTHLPAIRKSKFRVKYLISKSGERAKKLAKIFNAESTDLDTALNDKEIKLAYITSADAEHAKNIISATKYNKPIFCEKPLALTEKDCKKIAQIIKDKNLLFALGLNKRHTKLSKYLKSVLNEQKKPITIRWSFNEILKRNESGKTSGAIRIICHYADLTCWLLDTDIISVYAKGNPQNFTAVAKLLDGSTLEISYSTLYAKSDWRERCDIIAPGLELAIKEFTEVSIFRNGKIFKKIFSGSKGYEEQLNELHKALNGWPADFADLKQAIRSAEFGFAILKSLKQKREIKFK
;
A
#
# COMPACT_ATOMS: atom_id res chain seq x y z
N MET A 1 6.78 -2.59 -10.32
CA MET A 1 5.60 -3.48 -10.19
C MET A 1 5.05 -3.54 -8.77
N LEU A 2 5.66 -4.24 -7.80
CA LEU A 2 5.12 -4.36 -6.43
C LEU A 2 4.85 -3.00 -5.74
N LYS A 3 5.75 -2.02 -5.89
CA LYS A 3 5.56 -0.65 -5.34
C LYS A 3 4.43 0.13 -6.05
N ASP A 4 4.30 -0.02 -7.36
CA ASP A 4 3.28 0.68 -8.16
C ASP A 4 1.89 0.09 -7.91
N ILE A 5 1.80 -1.23 -7.82
CA ILE A 5 0.61 -1.95 -7.37
C ILE A 5 0.26 -1.49 -5.97
N PHE A 6 1.19 -1.49 -5.00
CA PHE A 6 0.90 -1.06 -3.63
C PHE A 6 0.38 0.39 -3.55
N LYS A 7 0.93 1.30 -4.35
CA LYS A 7 0.46 2.70 -4.42
C LYS A 7 -0.93 2.82 -5.05
N SER A 8 -1.21 2.08 -6.12
CA SER A 8 -2.54 2.03 -6.77
C SER A 8 -3.57 1.32 -5.89
N SER A 9 -3.18 0.25 -5.18
CA SER A 9 -3.97 -0.48 -4.18
C SER A 9 -4.36 0.40 -3.01
N LEU A 10 -3.53 1.37 -2.61
CA LEU A 10 -3.86 2.27 -1.51
C LEU A 10 -5.04 3.21 -1.83
N TYR A 11 -5.11 3.74 -3.05
CA TYR A 11 -6.21 4.64 -3.43
C TYR A 11 -7.49 3.90 -3.81
N ILE A 12 -7.38 2.87 -4.66
CA ILE A 12 -8.53 2.04 -5.05
C ILE A 12 -9.03 1.26 -3.84
N GLY A 13 -8.09 0.71 -3.06
CA GLY A 13 -8.38 -0.01 -1.83
C GLY A 13 -9.04 0.86 -0.77
N ALA A 14 -8.67 2.13 -0.60
CA ALA A 14 -9.33 3.00 0.38
C ALA A 14 -10.82 3.23 0.07
N GLY A 15 -11.17 3.45 -1.20
CA GLY A 15 -12.57 3.61 -1.62
C GLY A 15 -13.38 2.32 -1.49
N VAL A 16 -12.83 1.21 -1.97
CA VAL A 16 -13.45 -0.13 -1.84
C VAL A 16 -13.57 -0.52 -0.36
N PHE A 17 -12.59 -0.18 0.45
CA PHE A 17 -12.59 -0.44 1.88
C PHE A 17 -13.67 0.36 2.60
N LEU A 18 -13.78 1.66 2.31
CA LEU A 18 -14.84 2.49 2.86
C LEU A 18 -16.22 1.94 2.49
N ALA A 19 -16.43 1.60 1.20
CA ALA A 19 -17.67 0.98 0.75
C ALA A 19 -17.95 -0.34 1.48
N LYS A 20 -16.93 -1.17 1.72
CA LYS A 20 -17.11 -2.44 2.42
C LYS A 20 -17.40 -2.27 3.91
N ILE A 21 -16.76 -1.32 4.59
CA ILE A 21 -17.10 -0.95 5.97
C ILE A 21 -18.55 -0.50 6.04
N LEU A 22 -18.96 0.44 5.18
CA LEU A 22 -20.34 0.93 5.15
C LEU A 22 -21.34 -0.20 4.90
N SER A 23 -21.01 -1.14 4.00
CA SER A 23 -21.82 -2.33 3.75
C SER A 23 -21.96 -3.21 4.99
N VAL A 24 -20.88 -3.50 5.71
CA VAL A 24 -20.92 -4.31 6.93
C VAL A 24 -21.68 -3.57 8.04
N SER A 25 -21.44 -2.27 8.21
CA SER A 25 -22.17 -1.44 9.17
C SER A 25 -23.66 -1.44 8.90
N TYR A 26 -24.08 -1.40 7.62
CA TYR A 26 -25.49 -1.53 7.26
C TYR A 26 -26.04 -2.93 7.58
N THR A 27 -25.29 -4.00 7.31
CA THR A 27 -25.69 -5.37 7.70
C THR A 27 -25.85 -5.52 9.21
N LEU A 28 -24.93 -4.96 10.00
CA LEU A 28 -25.01 -4.93 11.46
C LEU A 28 -26.27 -4.20 11.93
N PHE A 29 -26.53 -3.03 11.33
CA PHE A 29 -27.71 -2.24 11.60
C PHE A 29 -29.01 -3.00 11.28
N LEU A 30 -29.10 -3.63 10.10
CA LEU A 30 -30.24 -4.45 9.70
C LEU A 30 -30.47 -5.61 10.66
N ALA A 31 -29.42 -6.35 11.02
CA ALA A 31 -29.53 -7.49 11.92
C ALA A 31 -30.14 -7.10 13.27
N ARG A 32 -29.68 -5.98 13.85
CA ARG A 32 -30.22 -5.48 15.13
C ARG A 32 -31.69 -5.06 15.07
N VAL A 33 -32.15 -4.53 13.94
CA VAL A 33 -33.52 -4.03 13.79
C VAL A 33 -34.49 -5.13 13.39
N LEU A 34 -34.05 -6.05 12.52
CA LEU A 34 -34.90 -7.09 11.94
C LEU A 34 -34.99 -8.33 12.81
N GLY A 35 -33.92 -8.68 13.54
CA GLY A 35 -33.79 -9.95 14.24
C GLY A 35 -33.51 -11.13 13.29
N PRO A 36 -33.20 -12.32 13.83
CA PRO A 36 -32.71 -13.46 13.05
C PRO A 36 -33.67 -13.93 11.94
N GLU A 37 -34.95 -14.15 12.26
CA GLU A 37 -35.94 -14.64 11.30
C GLU A 37 -36.09 -13.74 10.07
N ASN A 38 -36.29 -12.43 10.30
CA ASN A 38 -36.48 -11.45 9.24
C ASN A 38 -35.17 -11.18 8.47
N MET A 39 -34.02 -11.26 9.14
CA MET A 39 -32.72 -11.18 8.48
C MET A 39 -32.51 -12.38 7.54
N GLY A 40 -32.96 -13.57 7.95
CA GLY A 40 -32.98 -14.75 7.10
C GLY A 40 -33.83 -14.58 5.84
N ALA A 41 -35.08 -14.12 6.00
CA ALA A 41 -35.96 -13.82 4.87
C ALA A 41 -35.35 -12.77 3.92
N PHE A 42 -34.73 -11.72 4.47
CA PHE A 42 -34.02 -10.71 3.69
C PHE A 42 -32.89 -11.33 2.87
N ILE A 43 -32.03 -12.16 3.48
CA ILE A 43 -30.91 -12.79 2.77
C ILE A 43 -31.40 -13.77 1.70
N LEU A 44 -32.37 -14.65 2.00
CA LEU A 44 -32.92 -15.59 1.03
C LEU A 44 -33.53 -14.87 -0.19
N SER A 45 -34.18 -13.72 0.03
CA SER A 45 -34.72 -12.88 -1.05
C SER A 45 -33.63 -12.31 -1.96
N LEU A 46 -32.42 -12.08 -1.44
CA LEU A 46 -31.30 -11.51 -2.20
C LEU A 46 -30.43 -12.56 -2.90
N LEU A 47 -30.44 -13.82 -2.46
CA LEU A 47 -29.59 -14.87 -3.03
C LEU A 47 -29.86 -15.07 -4.53
N MET A 48 -31.13 -15.30 -4.89
CA MET A 48 -31.49 -15.53 -6.29
C MET A 48 -31.31 -14.29 -7.16
N VAL A 49 -31.65 -13.11 -6.62
CA VAL A 49 -31.37 -11.83 -7.27
C VAL A 49 -29.90 -11.69 -7.62
N SER A 50 -29.00 -12.11 -6.74
CA SER A 50 -27.55 -12.04 -6.99
C SER A 50 -27.10 -12.94 -8.15
N TRP A 51 -27.66 -14.14 -8.26
CA TRP A 51 -27.38 -15.09 -9.35
C TRP A 51 -27.89 -14.56 -10.69
N PHE A 52 -29.14 -14.08 -10.72
CA PHE A 52 -29.72 -13.46 -11.90
C PHE A 52 -28.98 -12.19 -12.31
N SER A 53 -28.54 -11.36 -11.35
CA SER A 53 -27.75 -10.16 -11.62
C SER A 53 -26.41 -10.49 -12.30
N ILE A 54 -25.76 -11.60 -11.93
CA ILE A 54 -24.50 -12.02 -12.57
C ILE A 54 -24.74 -12.48 -13.99
N VAL A 55 -25.74 -13.33 -14.22
CA VAL A 55 -26.11 -13.78 -15.56
C VAL A 55 -26.50 -12.60 -16.44
N ALA A 56 -27.35 -11.71 -15.93
CA ALA A 56 -27.77 -10.48 -16.59
C ALA A 56 -26.57 -9.58 -16.91
N SER A 57 -25.60 -9.47 -15.99
CA SER A 57 -24.46 -8.59 -16.23
C SER A 57 -23.63 -8.97 -17.45
N LEU A 58 -23.71 -10.22 -17.92
CA LEU A 58 -22.85 -10.81 -18.95
C LEU A 58 -21.37 -10.42 -18.78
N SER A 59 -20.91 -10.26 -17.54
CA SER A 59 -19.56 -9.78 -17.22
C SER A 59 -19.13 -8.50 -17.97
N VAL A 60 -20.10 -7.66 -18.37
CA VAL A 60 -19.91 -6.40 -19.11
C VAL A 60 -18.95 -5.48 -18.37
N GLN A 61 -18.95 -5.49 -17.04
CA GLN A 61 -17.98 -4.73 -16.23
C GLN A 61 -16.52 -5.08 -16.57
N THR A 62 -16.20 -6.36 -16.71
CA THR A 62 -14.84 -6.82 -16.99
C THR A 62 -14.48 -6.58 -18.45
N VAL A 63 -15.38 -6.91 -19.37
CA VAL A 63 -15.15 -6.76 -20.82
C VAL A 63 -15.03 -5.29 -21.23
N SER A 64 -15.90 -4.40 -20.71
CA SER A 64 -15.82 -2.96 -20.95
C SER A 64 -14.51 -2.36 -20.42
N THR A 65 -14.04 -2.78 -19.24
CA THR A 65 -12.73 -2.35 -18.74
C THR A 65 -11.61 -2.71 -19.70
N GLN A 66 -11.61 -3.94 -20.22
CA GLN A 66 -10.59 -4.44 -21.14
C GLN A 66 -10.61 -3.68 -22.47
N LEU A 67 -11.79 -3.60 -23.12
CA LEU A 67 -11.94 -2.96 -24.43
C LEU A 67 -11.68 -1.45 -24.38
N ILE A 68 -12.20 -0.74 -23.37
CA ILE A 68 -11.95 0.71 -23.23
C ILE A 68 -10.46 0.98 -23.03
N ALA A 69 -9.78 0.18 -22.21
CA ALA A 69 -8.35 0.33 -22.00
C ALA A 69 -7.55 0.06 -23.29
N GLU A 70 -7.94 -0.95 -24.07
CA GLU A 70 -7.33 -1.27 -25.36
C GLU A 70 -7.53 -0.14 -26.38
N TYR A 71 -8.76 0.36 -26.53
CA TYR A 71 -9.09 1.44 -27.46
C TYR A 71 -8.35 2.72 -27.13
N ASN A 72 -8.25 3.05 -25.84
CA ASN A 72 -7.52 4.22 -25.38
C ASN A 72 -6.01 4.14 -25.66
N VAL A 73 -5.43 2.94 -25.67
CA VAL A 73 -4.01 2.73 -26.04
C VAL A 73 -3.83 2.82 -27.56
N LYS A 74 -4.79 2.31 -28.34
CA LYS A 74 -4.76 2.31 -29.81
C LYS A 74 -5.21 3.64 -30.45
N GLY A 75 -5.66 4.61 -29.65
CA GLY A 75 -6.20 5.88 -30.15
C GLY A 75 -7.53 5.73 -30.89
N LEU A 76 -8.29 4.66 -30.62
CA LEU A 76 -9.57 4.37 -31.26
C LEU A 76 -10.74 5.04 -30.53
N ASP A 77 -11.89 5.15 -31.21
CA ASP A 77 -13.10 5.75 -30.65
C ASP A 77 -13.70 4.92 -29.50
N ILE A 78 -13.50 5.41 -28.28
CA ILE A 78 -13.98 4.79 -27.03
C ILE A 78 -15.51 4.77 -26.90
N ARG A 79 -16.26 5.52 -27.73
CA ARG A 79 -17.73 5.51 -27.72
C ARG A 79 -18.30 4.13 -28.02
N LYS A 80 -17.66 3.39 -28.94
CA LYS A 80 -18.13 2.07 -29.39
C LYS A 80 -18.24 1.06 -28.23
N PRO A 81 -17.16 0.76 -27.47
CA PRO A 81 -17.25 -0.18 -26.35
C PRO A 81 -18.12 0.32 -25.20
N ILE A 82 -18.23 1.64 -24.99
CA ILE A 82 -19.10 2.21 -23.95
C ILE A 82 -20.58 2.02 -24.32
N SER A 83 -20.96 2.35 -25.56
CA SER A 83 -22.33 2.16 -26.06
C SER A 83 -22.75 0.70 -26.00
N ALA A 84 -21.90 -0.20 -26.51
CA ALA A 84 -22.17 -1.64 -26.51
C ALA A 84 -22.39 -2.19 -25.09
N ALA A 85 -21.59 -1.75 -24.12
CA ALA A 85 -21.73 -2.14 -22.72
C ALA A 85 -23.06 -1.67 -22.11
N LEU A 86 -23.47 -0.42 -22.37
CA LEU A 86 -24.73 0.12 -21.85
C LEU A 86 -25.95 -0.56 -22.46
N ILE A 87 -25.95 -0.79 -23.78
CA ILE A 87 -27.05 -1.46 -24.49
C ILE A 87 -27.20 -2.89 -23.97
N ILE A 88 -26.13 -3.69 -24.03
CA ILE A 88 -26.17 -5.10 -23.60
C ILE A 88 -26.57 -5.20 -22.13
N GLY A 89 -25.93 -4.42 -21.25
CA GLY A 89 -26.23 -4.46 -19.82
C GLY A 89 -27.68 -4.09 -19.51
N THR A 90 -28.25 -3.09 -20.17
CA THR A 90 -29.65 -2.68 -19.93
C THR A 90 -30.64 -3.73 -20.43
N SER A 91 -30.48 -4.21 -21.67
CA SER A 91 -31.40 -5.19 -22.26
C SER A 91 -31.43 -6.50 -21.47
N THR A 92 -30.27 -7.01 -21.09
CA THR A 92 -30.15 -8.27 -20.32
C THR A 92 -30.66 -8.13 -18.89
N ALA A 93 -30.50 -6.97 -18.26
CA ALA A 93 -31.05 -6.70 -16.94
C ALA A 93 -32.58 -6.68 -16.93
N ILE A 94 -33.22 -6.09 -17.95
CA ILE A 94 -34.68 -6.09 -18.10
C ILE A 94 -35.19 -7.52 -18.23
N ILE A 95 -34.61 -8.30 -19.14
CA ILE A 95 -35.00 -9.70 -19.36
C ILE A 95 -34.86 -10.52 -18.06
N ALA A 96 -33.71 -10.42 -17.38
CA ALA A 96 -33.49 -11.16 -16.15
C ALA A 96 -34.41 -10.73 -15.00
N THR A 97 -34.79 -9.45 -14.94
CA THR A 97 -35.76 -8.94 -13.96
C THR A 97 -37.14 -9.53 -14.19
N ILE A 98 -37.61 -9.56 -15.43
CA ILE A 98 -38.90 -10.16 -15.80
C ILE A 98 -38.89 -11.65 -15.45
N ILE A 99 -37.84 -12.39 -15.85
CA ILE A 99 -37.73 -13.83 -15.56
C ILE A 99 -37.74 -14.08 -14.05
N HIS A 100 -36.90 -13.35 -13.28
CA HIS A 100 -36.84 -13.52 -11.82
C HIS A 100 -38.18 -13.19 -11.16
N PHE A 101 -38.87 -12.13 -11.62
CA PHE A 101 -40.18 -11.76 -11.11
C PHE A 101 -41.22 -12.85 -11.37
N SER A 102 -41.24 -13.42 -12.57
CA SER A 102 -42.20 -14.46 -12.97
C SER A 102 -42.02 -15.77 -12.20
N ILE A 103 -40.80 -16.13 -11.82
CA ILE A 103 -40.53 -17.37 -11.04
C ILE A 103 -40.62 -17.16 -9.52
N ALA A 104 -40.80 -15.93 -9.04
CA ALA A 104 -40.72 -15.60 -7.61
C ALA A 104 -41.75 -16.40 -6.76
N ASP A 105 -42.96 -16.60 -7.28
CA ASP A 105 -44.00 -17.38 -6.60
C ASP A 105 -43.60 -18.86 -6.46
N PHE A 106 -43.13 -19.45 -7.55
CA PHE A 106 -42.66 -20.83 -7.57
C PHE A 106 -41.50 -21.04 -6.59
N VAL A 107 -40.53 -20.13 -6.59
CA VAL A 107 -39.40 -20.19 -5.66
C VAL A 107 -39.87 -20.10 -4.21
N ALA A 108 -40.74 -19.14 -3.89
CA ALA A 108 -41.22 -18.92 -2.54
C ALA A 108 -41.96 -20.16 -1.99
N VAL A 109 -42.90 -20.69 -2.77
CA VAL A 109 -43.80 -21.76 -2.34
C VAL A 109 -43.16 -23.14 -2.47
N ASN A 110 -42.53 -23.45 -3.61
CA ASN A 110 -42.06 -24.80 -3.91
C ASN A 110 -40.61 -25.08 -3.48
N LEU A 111 -39.75 -24.05 -3.36
CA LEU A 111 -38.37 -24.24 -2.92
C LEU A 111 -38.18 -23.89 -1.45
N TYR A 112 -38.64 -22.71 -1.03
CA TYR A 112 -38.46 -22.25 0.35
C TYR A 112 -39.62 -22.58 1.28
N HIS A 113 -40.74 -23.11 0.76
CA HIS A 113 -41.92 -23.46 1.55
C HIS A 113 -42.48 -22.28 2.38
N ASP A 114 -42.30 -21.03 1.92
CA ASP A 114 -42.78 -19.80 2.57
C ASP A 114 -43.41 -18.85 1.55
N ALA A 115 -44.75 -18.83 1.51
CA ALA A 115 -45.50 -17.97 0.60
C ALA A 115 -45.29 -16.46 0.86
N LEU A 116 -44.95 -16.05 2.09
CA LEU A 116 -44.70 -14.64 2.41
C LEU A 116 -43.43 -14.12 1.71
N LEU A 117 -42.50 -15.02 1.36
CA LEU A 117 -41.28 -14.67 0.66
C LEU A 117 -41.54 -14.23 -0.79
N SER A 118 -42.66 -14.62 -1.40
CA SER A 118 -43.02 -14.23 -2.77
C SER A 118 -43.01 -12.70 -2.94
N LYS A 119 -43.66 -11.98 -2.02
CA LYS A 119 -43.73 -10.51 -2.06
C LYS A 119 -42.33 -9.89 -2.03
N TYR A 120 -41.44 -10.45 -1.21
CA TYR A 120 -40.06 -9.97 -1.07
C TYR A 120 -39.20 -10.30 -2.29
N LEU A 121 -39.33 -11.50 -2.86
CA LEU A 121 -38.63 -11.90 -4.10
C LEU A 121 -39.08 -11.05 -5.30
N LYS A 122 -40.38 -10.77 -5.42
CA LYS A 122 -40.93 -9.88 -6.45
C LYS A 122 -40.40 -8.46 -6.33
N LEU A 123 -40.35 -7.91 -5.12
CA LEU A 123 -39.77 -6.58 -4.89
C LEU A 123 -38.26 -6.57 -5.18
N ALA A 124 -37.56 -7.63 -4.78
CA ALA A 124 -36.11 -7.74 -4.93
C ALA A 124 -35.67 -7.95 -6.40
N SER A 125 -36.55 -8.39 -7.31
CA SER A 125 -36.22 -8.52 -8.74
C SER A 125 -35.75 -7.18 -9.35
N LEU A 126 -36.31 -6.05 -8.89
CA LEU A 126 -35.96 -4.71 -9.36
C LEU A 126 -34.51 -4.31 -9.04
N ILE A 127 -33.86 -4.99 -8.09
CA ILE A 127 -32.44 -4.78 -7.76
C ILE A 127 -31.54 -5.13 -8.96
N ILE A 128 -31.95 -6.10 -9.80
CA ILE A 128 -31.19 -6.58 -10.96
C ILE A 128 -30.92 -5.42 -11.91
N LEU A 129 -31.96 -4.63 -12.25
CA LEU A 129 -31.88 -3.46 -13.14
C LEU A 129 -30.78 -2.48 -12.69
N GLY A 130 -30.87 -2.01 -11.45
CA GLY A 130 -29.90 -1.05 -10.93
C GLY A 130 -28.49 -1.64 -10.83
N THR A 131 -28.38 -2.92 -10.45
CA THR A 131 -27.09 -3.57 -10.17
C THR A 131 -26.25 -3.78 -11.43
N VAL A 132 -26.87 -4.20 -12.54
CA VAL A 132 -26.15 -4.41 -13.80
C VAL A 132 -25.60 -3.09 -14.35
N ILE A 133 -26.41 -2.03 -14.32
CA ILE A 133 -25.98 -0.69 -14.78
C ILE A 133 -24.90 -0.12 -13.84
N PHE A 134 -25.05 -0.29 -12.52
CA PHE A 134 -24.04 0.09 -11.53
C PHE A 134 -22.68 -0.54 -11.84
N TYR A 135 -22.62 -1.87 -12.04
CA TYR A 135 -21.36 -2.54 -12.36
C TYR A 135 -20.82 -2.15 -13.74
N THR A 136 -21.69 -1.84 -14.69
CA THR A 136 -21.29 -1.34 -16.02
C THR A 136 -20.60 0.03 -15.89
N ALA A 137 -21.16 0.95 -15.11
CA ALA A 137 -20.55 2.26 -14.81
C ALA A 137 -19.17 2.12 -14.16
N LEU A 138 -19.02 1.20 -13.20
CA LEU A 138 -17.74 0.89 -12.59
C LEU A 138 -16.73 0.33 -13.61
N GLY A 139 -17.19 -0.51 -14.53
CA GLY A 139 -16.38 -1.05 -15.63
C GLY A 139 -15.82 0.05 -16.54
N ILE A 140 -16.67 1.03 -16.88
CA ILE A 140 -16.31 2.20 -17.69
C ILE A 140 -15.26 3.07 -16.97
N GLU A 141 -15.51 3.47 -15.71
CA GLU A 141 -14.56 4.32 -14.96
C GLU A 141 -13.20 3.62 -14.74
N ARG A 142 -13.21 2.30 -14.53
CA ARG A 142 -11.99 1.50 -14.41
C ARG A 142 -11.23 1.43 -15.74
N GLY A 143 -11.92 1.23 -16.86
CA GLY A 143 -11.33 1.25 -18.21
C GLY A 143 -10.71 2.61 -18.56
N LEU A 144 -11.36 3.70 -18.17
CA LEU A 144 -10.87 5.07 -18.32
C LEU A 144 -9.76 5.46 -17.30
N LYS A 145 -9.38 4.56 -16.39
CA LYS A 145 -8.39 4.79 -15.32
C LYS A 145 -8.77 5.94 -14.36
N LYS A 146 -10.06 6.23 -14.21
CA LYS A 146 -10.59 7.30 -13.35
C LYS A 146 -10.93 6.78 -11.95
N PHE A 147 -9.90 6.32 -11.23
CA PHE A 147 -10.06 5.63 -9.94
C PHE A 147 -10.74 6.45 -8.84
N LYS A 148 -10.64 7.79 -8.87
CA LYS A 148 -11.36 8.67 -7.92
C LYS A 148 -12.89 8.60 -8.14
N SER A 149 -13.33 8.60 -9.39
CA SER A 149 -14.75 8.48 -9.73
C SER A 149 -15.27 7.08 -9.43
N TYR A 150 -14.46 6.04 -9.73
CA TYR A 150 -14.76 4.65 -9.36
C TYR A 150 -15.05 4.52 -7.85
N ALA A 151 -14.14 5.02 -7.00
CA ALA A 151 -14.30 4.97 -5.55
C ALA A 151 -15.54 5.73 -5.05
N ALA A 152 -15.88 6.86 -5.68
CA ALA A 152 -17.05 7.66 -5.34
C ALA A 152 -18.36 6.94 -5.69
N ILE A 153 -18.44 6.29 -6.86
CA ILE A 153 -19.62 5.50 -7.28
C ILE A 153 -19.82 4.32 -6.32
N GLU A 154 -18.76 3.57 -6.02
CA GLU A 154 -18.82 2.40 -5.14
C GLU A 154 -19.28 2.77 -3.72
N SER A 155 -18.69 3.83 -3.14
CA SER A 155 -19.02 4.30 -1.79
C SER A 155 -20.39 4.97 -1.74
N GLY A 156 -20.75 5.73 -2.79
CA GLY A 156 -22.03 6.41 -2.90
C GLY A 156 -23.21 5.45 -2.81
N LYS A 157 -23.11 4.26 -3.40
CA LYS A 157 -24.17 3.23 -3.30
C LYS A 157 -24.45 2.86 -1.86
N GLN A 158 -23.38 2.63 -1.09
CA GLN A 158 -23.47 2.19 0.29
C GLN A 158 -24.00 3.30 1.19
N ILE A 159 -23.63 4.56 0.93
CA ILE A 159 -24.16 5.73 1.63
C ILE A 159 -25.67 5.87 1.37
N ILE A 160 -26.10 5.81 0.10
CA ILE A 160 -27.52 5.90 -0.26
C ILE A 160 -28.31 4.76 0.38
N MET A 161 -27.77 3.53 0.35
CA MET A 161 -28.39 2.37 0.99
C MET A 161 -28.53 2.55 2.51
N LEU A 162 -27.52 3.11 3.17
CA LEU A 162 -27.57 3.42 4.60
C LEU A 162 -28.63 4.49 4.92
N ILE A 163 -28.70 5.56 4.13
CA ILE A 163 -29.66 6.66 4.32
C ILE A 163 -31.10 6.15 4.14
N PHE A 164 -31.41 5.57 2.98
CA PHE A 164 -32.77 5.10 2.68
C PHE A 164 -33.15 3.90 3.54
N GLY A 165 -32.21 2.99 3.81
CA GLY A 165 -32.45 1.86 4.70
C GLY A 165 -32.80 2.31 6.11
N SER A 166 -32.08 3.30 6.65
CA SER A 166 -32.42 3.89 7.95
C SER A 166 -33.76 4.61 7.93
N LEU A 167 -34.04 5.38 6.86
CA LEU A 167 -35.29 6.11 6.68
C LEU A 167 -36.51 5.18 6.63
N PHE A 168 -36.46 4.08 5.87
CA PHE A 168 -37.59 3.16 5.75
C PHE A 168 -37.79 2.29 6.99
N LEU A 169 -36.71 1.98 7.70
CA LEU A 169 -36.79 1.21 8.93
C LEU A 169 -37.36 2.03 10.10
N PHE A 170 -36.89 3.26 10.29
CA PHE A 170 -37.34 4.10 11.43
C PHE A 170 -38.50 5.04 11.09
N GLY A 171 -38.50 5.64 9.91
CA GLY A 171 -39.50 6.64 9.52
C GLY A 171 -40.85 6.03 9.13
N PHE A 172 -40.85 4.83 8.54
CA PHE A 172 -42.06 4.20 8.00
C PHE A 172 -42.38 2.83 8.62
N SER A 173 -41.50 2.28 9.47
CA SER A 173 -41.68 0.96 10.11
C SER A 173 -41.89 -0.21 9.14
N TRP A 174 -41.38 -0.12 7.89
CA TRP A 174 -41.62 -1.11 6.84
C TRP A 174 -40.79 -2.41 6.97
N ARG A 175 -40.05 -2.59 8.09
CA ARG A 175 -39.24 -3.76 8.44
C ARG A 175 -38.47 -4.30 7.22
N ILE A 176 -38.66 -5.57 6.84
CA ILE A 176 -37.96 -6.22 5.70
C ILE A 176 -38.24 -5.49 4.38
N GLY A 177 -39.49 -5.08 4.13
CA GLY A 177 -39.87 -4.40 2.90
C GLY A 177 -39.09 -3.10 2.69
N GLY A 178 -38.86 -2.35 3.77
CA GLY A 178 -38.01 -1.16 3.76
C GLY A 178 -36.54 -1.46 3.44
N ALA A 179 -35.98 -2.52 4.01
CA ALA A 179 -34.60 -2.94 3.75
C ALA A 179 -34.39 -3.37 2.28
N ILE A 180 -35.33 -4.11 1.70
CA ILE A 180 -35.30 -4.50 0.28
C ILE A 180 -35.49 -3.28 -0.61
N LEU A 181 -36.41 -2.38 -0.28
CA LEU A 181 -36.63 -1.15 -1.05
C LEU A 181 -35.37 -0.26 -1.06
N ALA A 182 -34.65 -0.16 0.05
CA ALA A 182 -33.36 0.52 0.08
C ALA A 182 -32.32 -0.14 -0.85
N ALA A 183 -32.32 -1.48 -0.92
CA ALA A 183 -31.48 -2.23 -1.85
C ALA A 183 -31.89 -2.09 -3.33
N VAL A 184 -33.14 -1.69 -3.63
CA VAL A 184 -33.62 -1.31 -4.97
C VAL A 184 -33.22 0.13 -5.31
N ILE A 185 -33.51 1.08 -4.41
CA ILE A 185 -33.32 2.52 -4.65
C ILE A 185 -31.84 2.87 -4.79
N ALA A 186 -30.96 2.33 -3.95
CA ALA A 186 -29.55 2.66 -3.97
C ALA A 186 -28.85 2.41 -5.33
N PRO A 187 -28.94 1.21 -5.93
CA PRO A 187 -28.41 0.99 -7.27
C PRO A 187 -29.23 1.68 -8.36
N ALA A 188 -30.54 1.90 -8.20
CA ALA A 188 -31.36 2.61 -9.19
C ALA A 188 -30.96 4.10 -9.34
N ILE A 189 -30.73 4.81 -8.23
CA ILE A 189 -30.26 6.22 -8.27
C ILE A 189 -28.92 6.30 -9.00
N ILE A 190 -28.00 5.36 -8.70
CA ILE A 190 -26.69 5.37 -9.35
C ILE A 190 -26.80 4.98 -10.82
N ALA A 191 -27.66 4.03 -11.16
CA ALA A 191 -27.95 3.67 -12.54
C ALA A 191 -28.44 4.89 -13.32
N LEU A 192 -29.35 5.68 -12.75
CA LEU A 192 -29.85 6.92 -13.34
C LEU A 192 -28.74 7.96 -13.54
N LEU A 193 -27.93 8.21 -12.50
CA LEU A 193 -26.79 9.14 -12.58
C LEU A 193 -25.75 8.69 -13.61
N ALA A 194 -25.45 7.38 -13.67
CA ALA A 194 -24.57 6.80 -14.65
C ALA A 194 -25.13 6.96 -16.06
N TYR A 195 -26.42 6.70 -16.25
CA TYR A 195 -27.08 6.86 -17.54
C TYR A 195 -26.97 8.29 -18.04
N PHE A 196 -27.32 9.30 -17.23
CA PHE A 196 -27.16 10.71 -17.62
C PHE A 196 -25.71 11.08 -17.94
N ARG A 197 -24.74 10.55 -17.18
CA ARG A 197 -23.33 10.84 -17.39
C ARG A 197 -22.77 10.23 -18.68
N TYR A 198 -23.20 9.03 -19.03
CA TYR A 198 -22.67 8.28 -20.18
C TYR A 198 -23.58 8.28 -21.40
N ALA A 199 -24.79 8.85 -21.32
CA ALA A 199 -25.74 8.94 -22.42
C ALA A 199 -25.13 9.59 -23.67
N LYS A 200 -24.25 10.58 -23.49
CA LYS A 200 -23.50 11.23 -24.60
C LYS A 200 -22.59 10.30 -25.41
N TYR A 201 -22.32 9.10 -24.92
CA TYR A 201 -21.51 8.08 -25.59
C TYR A 201 -22.37 7.00 -26.26
N LEU A 202 -23.71 7.03 -26.10
CA LEU A 202 -24.61 6.09 -26.75
C LEU A 202 -24.61 6.32 -28.26
N MET A 203 -24.39 5.23 -28.99
CA MET A 203 -24.48 5.13 -30.44
C MET A 203 -25.41 3.95 -30.75
N PHE A 204 -26.54 4.20 -31.41
CA PHE A 204 -27.54 3.20 -31.78
C PHE A 204 -27.19 2.43 -33.07
N GLU A 205 -25.90 2.35 -33.40
CA GLU A 205 -25.42 1.58 -34.54
C GLU A 205 -25.08 0.15 -34.08
N PHE A 206 -25.64 -0.85 -34.78
CA PHE A 206 -25.26 -2.25 -34.60
C PHE A 206 -23.82 -2.45 -35.08
N SER A 207 -22.88 -2.32 -34.15
CA SER A 207 -21.45 -2.48 -34.42
C SER A 207 -20.98 -3.91 -34.13
N THR A 208 -19.89 -4.31 -34.80
CA THR A 208 -19.12 -5.54 -34.49
C THR A 208 -18.73 -5.67 -33.02
N GLU A 209 -18.72 -4.56 -32.27
CA GLU A 209 -18.39 -4.51 -30.85
C GLU A 209 -19.49 -5.08 -29.95
N LEU A 210 -20.77 -4.97 -30.31
CA LEU A 210 -21.86 -5.63 -29.57
C LEU A 210 -21.64 -7.14 -29.52
N ARG A 211 -21.29 -7.73 -30.67
CA ARG A 211 -20.96 -9.14 -30.79
C ARG A 211 -19.77 -9.52 -29.91
N LYS A 212 -18.68 -8.75 -29.96
CA LYS A 212 -17.48 -9.01 -29.15
C LYS A 212 -17.78 -8.94 -27.65
N VAL A 213 -18.51 -7.91 -27.20
CA VAL A 213 -18.88 -7.75 -25.78
C VAL A 213 -19.71 -8.93 -25.30
N PHE A 214 -20.68 -9.36 -26.10
CA PHE A 214 -21.53 -10.50 -25.76
C PHE A 214 -20.75 -11.82 -25.62
N TYR A 215 -19.96 -12.20 -26.64
CA TYR A 215 -19.24 -13.49 -26.63
C TYR A 215 -18.15 -13.55 -25.57
N LEU A 216 -17.35 -12.48 -25.40
CA LEU A 216 -16.34 -12.41 -24.34
C LEU A 216 -17.01 -12.43 -22.96
N GLY A 217 -18.13 -11.72 -22.84
CA GLY A 217 -18.92 -11.64 -21.62
C GLY A 217 -19.51 -12.98 -21.18
N ALA A 218 -20.11 -13.71 -22.10
CA ALA A 218 -20.75 -15.00 -21.83
C ALA A 218 -19.80 -16.02 -21.18
N ASN A 219 -18.57 -16.17 -21.70
CA ASN A 219 -17.59 -17.12 -21.17
C ASN A 219 -17.18 -16.80 -19.71
N ILE A 220 -16.96 -15.52 -19.40
CA ILE A 220 -16.60 -15.08 -18.04
C ILE A 220 -17.80 -15.23 -17.10
N THR A 221 -19.01 -15.07 -17.63
CA THR A 221 -20.26 -15.16 -16.87
C THR A 221 -20.50 -16.57 -16.36
N ILE A 222 -20.21 -17.60 -17.16
CA ILE A 222 -20.33 -19.01 -16.72
C ILE A 222 -19.43 -19.30 -15.51
N LEU A 223 -18.17 -18.86 -15.56
CA LEU A 223 -17.28 -18.98 -14.40
C LEU A 223 -17.83 -18.20 -13.19
N SER A 224 -18.30 -16.97 -13.43
CA SER A 224 -18.77 -16.07 -12.37
C SER A 224 -20.03 -16.56 -11.68
N ILE A 225 -20.97 -17.18 -12.41
CA ILE A 225 -22.19 -17.75 -11.83
C ILE A 225 -21.87 -18.99 -10.99
N PHE A 226 -21.00 -19.89 -11.45
CA PHE A 226 -20.58 -21.03 -10.63
C PHE A 226 -19.89 -20.60 -9.35
N ILE A 227 -19.03 -19.58 -9.41
CA ILE A 227 -18.41 -19.02 -8.20
C ILE A 227 -19.47 -18.42 -7.27
N SER A 228 -20.44 -17.68 -7.80
CA SER A 228 -21.48 -17.05 -6.98
C SER A 228 -22.35 -18.07 -6.27
N ILE A 229 -22.83 -19.07 -6.99
CA ILE A 229 -23.61 -20.17 -6.40
C ILE A 229 -22.75 -20.88 -5.35
N PHE A 230 -21.51 -21.23 -5.67
CA PHE A 230 -20.59 -21.89 -4.73
C PHE A 230 -20.42 -21.11 -3.42
N LEU A 231 -20.29 -19.78 -3.47
CA LEU A 231 -20.10 -18.94 -2.29
C LEU A 231 -21.37 -18.68 -1.46
N SER A 232 -22.53 -19.08 -1.97
CA SER A 232 -23.81 -18.88 -1.29
C SER A 232 -24.67 -20.13 -1.17
N ILE A 233 -24.12 -21.28 -1.57
CA ILE A 233 -24.88 -22.54 -1.60
C ILE A 233 -25.25 -23.01 -0.20
N ASP A 234 -24.41 -22.72 0.79
CA ASP A 234 -24.66 -22.99 2.20
C ASP A 234 -25.95 -22.35 2.70
N LYS A 235 -26.13 -21.04 2.48
CA LYS A 235 -27.34 -20.29 2.85
C LYS A 235 -28.56 -20.75 2.05
N PHE A 236 -28.37 -21.09 0.78
CA PHE A 236 -29.45 -21.59 -0.07
C PHE A 236 -29.98 -22.94 0.42
N ILE A 237 -29.08 -23.88 0.70
CA ILE A 237 -29.45 -25.21 1.21
C ILE A 237 -30.03 -25.12 2.63
N LEU A 238 -29.48 -24.27 3.50
CA LEU A 238 -30.10 -23.98 4.81
C LEU A 238 -31.53 -23.43 4.64
N GLY A 239 -31.76 -22.53 3.68
CA GLY A 239 -33.09 -21.98 3.42
C GLY A 239 -34.11 -22.99 2.91
N ILE A 240 -33.66 -24.06 2.24
CA ILE A 240 -34.55 -25.13 1.74
C ILE A 240 -34.82 -26.18 2.82
N LEU A 241 -33.78 -26.59 3.55
CA LEU A 241 -33.85 -27.73 4.48
C LEU A 241 -34.24 -27.34 5.91
N THR A 242 -34.13 -26.06 6.26
CA THR A 242 -34.34 -25.57 7.62
C THR A 242 -35.25 -24.33 7.61
N THR A 243 -35.20 -23.51 8.66
CA THR A 243 -36.00 -22.29 8.77
C THR A 243 -35.21 -21.05 8.35
N LYS A 244 -35.93 -20.00 7.91
CA LYS A 244 -35.34 -18.67 7.68
C LYS A 244 -34.61 -18.14 8.92
N GLU A 245 -35.05 -18.46 10.13
CA GLU A 245 -34.36 -18.07 11.37
C GLU A 245 -32.95 -18.67 11.49
N ILE A 246 -32.80 -19.96 11.17
CA ILE A 246 -31.49 -20.63 11.15
C ILE A 246 -30.56 -19.98 10.11
N VAL A 247 -31.09 -19.64 8.93
CA VAL A 247 -30.34 -18.85 7.93
C VAL A 247 -29.91 -17.51 8.52
N GLY A 248 -30.79 -16.85 9.27
CA GLY A 248 -30.54 -15.62 10.01
C GLY A 248 -29.38 -15.71 10.99
N PHE A 249 -29.33 -16.75 11.83
CA PHE A 249 -28.21 -17.00 12.74
C PHE A 249 -26.88 -17.24 12.03
N TYR A 250 -26.91 -17.71 10.78
CA TYR A 250 -25.68 -17.93 10.02
C TYR A 250 -25.06 -16.62 9.47
N VAL A 251 -25.87 -15.58 9.27
CA VAL A 251 -25.46 -14.32 8.62
C VAL A 251 -24.32 -13.60 9.33
N PRO A 252 -24.32 -13.43 10.66
CA PRO A 252 -23.21 -12.77 11.37
C PRO A 252 -21.86 -13.44 11.11
N ALA A 253 -21.82 -14.77 11.21
CA ALA A 253 -20.60 -15.55 11.05
C ALA A 253 -20.00 -15.37 9.64
N VAL A 254 -20.84 -15.53 8.61
CA VAL A 254 -20.43 -15.35 7.21
C VAL A 254 -20.05 -13.90 6.91
N THR A 255 -20.73 -12.92 7.51
CA THR A 255 -20.44 -11.49 7.31
C THR A 255 -19.03 -11.13 7.79
N ILE A 256 -18.67 -11.58 9.00
CA ILE A 256 -17.33 -11.37 9.57
C ILE A 256 -16.26 -12.05 8.72
N VAL A 257 -16.46 -13.34 8.38
CA VAL A 257 -15.49 -14.10 7.58
C VAL A 257 -15.33 -13.51 6.17
N THR A 258 -16.41 -13.14 5.51
CA THR A 258 -16.36 -12.50 4.19
C THR A 258 -15.67 -11.14 4.26
N PHE A 259 -15.90 -10.36 5.33
CA PHE A 259 -15.21 -9.09 5.54
C PHE A 259 -13.70 -9.29 5.65
N ILE A 260 -13.25 -10.16 6.54
CA ILE A 260 -11.81 -10.46 6.73
C ILE A 260 -11.22 -11.04 5.45
N GLY A 261 -11.92 -12.02 4.85
CA GLY A 261 -11.47 -12.76 3.67
C GLY A 261 -11.39 -11.92 2.40
N MET A 262 -12.20 -10.86 2.28
CA MET A 262 -12.18 -9.94 1.14
C MET A 262 -11.41 -8.64 1.39
N PHE A 263 -11.21 -8.24 2.65
CA PHE A 263 -10.70 -6.92 3.03
C PHE A 263 -9.43 -6.53 2.26
N LEU A 264 -8.40 -7.36 2.35
CA LEU A 264 -7.13 -7.10 1.68
C LEU A 264 -7.05 -7.74 0.27
N PRO A 265 -7.50 -9.00 0.06
CA PRO A 265 -7.46 -9.63 -1.26
C PRO A 265 -8.24 -8.87 -2.34
N GLY A 266 -9.40 -8.30 -1.98
CA GLY A 266 -10.24 -7.55 -2.92
C GLY A 266 -9.57 -6.26 -3.42
N ALA A 267 -8.96 -5.49 -2.52
CA ALA A 267 -8.28 -4.24 -2.87
C ALA A 267 -7.11 -4.46 -3.84
N ILE A 268 -6.30 -5.46 -3.56
CA ILE A 268 -5.13 -5.80 -4.38
C ILE A 268 -5.55 -6.55 -5.64
N LYS A 269 -6.59 -7.41 -5.63
CA LYS A 269 -7.16 -8.00 -6.86
C LYS A 269 -7.45 -6.90 -7.87
N ASN A 270 -8.19 -5.88 -7.46
CA ASN A 270 -8.59 -4.78 -8.33
C ASN A 270 -7.42 -3.91 -8.79
N ALA A 271 -6.39 -3.74 -7.95
CA ALA A 271 -5.22 -2.95 -8.29
C ALA A 271 -4.15 -3.71 -9.09
N SER A 272 -4.07 -5.04 -8.95
CA SER A 272 -3.01 -5.86 -9.55
C SER A 272 -3.39 -6.45 -10.91
N LEU A 273 -4.68 -6.66 -11.18
CA LEU A 273 -5.17 -7.26 -12.42
C LEU A 273 -4.55 -6.63 -13.69
N PRO A 274 -4.53 -5.29 -13.88
CA PRO A 274 -3.95 -4.69 -15.09
C PRO A 274 -2.45 -4.99 -15.25
N TYR A 275 -1.70 -5.01 -14.14
CA TYR A 275 -0.26 -5.24 -14.14
C TYR A 275 0.10 -6.70 -14.39
N ILE A 276 -0.69 -7.65 -13.87
CA ILE A 276 -0.51 -9.08 -14.10
C ILE A 276 -0.73 -9.36 -15.59
N VAL A 277 -1.84 -8.88 -16.15
CA VAL A 277 -2.17 -9.03 -17.57
C VAL A 277 -1.07 -8.42 -18.44
N GLU A 278 -0.68 -7.17 -18.20
CA GLU A 278 0.38 -6.49 -18.98
C GLU A 278 1.71 -7.26 -18.94
N SER A 279 2.12 -7.74 -17.77
CA SER A 279 3.38 -8.48 -17.62
C SER A 279 3.32 -9.86 -18.28
N TYR A 280 2.17 -10.54 -18.20
CA TYR A 280 1.94 -11.82 -18.85
C TYR A 280 1.97 -11.67 -20.38
N THR A 281 1.24 -10.70 -20.93
CA THR A 281 1.24 -10.39 -22.38
C THR A 281 2.63 -10.02 -22.89
N LYS A 282 3.47 -9.40 -22.06
CA LYS A 282 4.89 -9.10 -22.37
C LYS A 282 5.83 -10.31 -22.25
N GLY A 283 5.31 -11.52 -22.02
CA GLY A 283 6.09 -12.75 -21.90
C GLY A 283 6.88 -12.88 -20.59
N LYS A 284 6.63 -12.02 -19.59
CA LYS A 284 7.38 -12.00 -18.32
C LYS A 284 6.83 -12.97 -17.28
N LEU A 285 6.66 -14.24 -17.68
CA LEU A 285 6.11 -15.31 -16.83
C LEU A 285 6.84 -15.47 -15.49
N THR A 286 8.16 -15.28 -15.46
CA THR A 286 8.96 -15.40 -14.23
C THR A 286 8.67 -14.28 -13.22
N GLU A 287 8.41 -13.06 -13.68
CA GLU A 287 8.00 -11.95 -12.81
C GLU A 287 6.60 -12.19 -12.23
N VAL A 288 5.64 -12.60 -13.08
CA VAL A 288 4.27 -12.93 -12.67
C VAL A 288 4.25 -14.06 -11.65
N ARG A 289 5.03 -15.12 -11.89
CA ARG A 289 5.19 -16.25 -10.98
C ARG A 289 5.76 -15.81 -9.62
N LYS A 290 6.88 -15.09 -9.60
CA LYS A 290 7.50 -14.60 -8.35
C LYS A 290 6.53 -13.72 -7.56
N TYR A 291 5.75 -12.92 -8.26
CA TYR A 291 4.71 -12.10 -7.66
C TYR A 291 3.59 -12.96 -7.06
N ALA A 292 3.06 -13.94 -7.79
CA ALA A 292 2.06 -14.88 -7.31
C ALA A 292 2.51 -15.65 -6.05
N GLU A 293 3.73 -16.18 -6.04
CA GLU A 293 4.30 -16.89 -4.89
C GLU A 293 4.41 -15.98 -3.66
N LYS A 294 4.93 -14.76 -3.86
CA LYS A 294 5.14 -13.80 -2.77
C LYS A 294 3.80 -13.32 -2.19
N ILE A 295 2.84 -13.03 -3.05
CA ILE A 295 1.57 -12.46 -2.62
C ILE A 295 0.70 -13.46 -1.88
N LEU A 296 0.63 -14.71 -2.35
CA LEU A 296 -0.12 -15.78 -1.65
C LEU A 296 0.38 -16.01 -0.22
N VAL A 297 1.70 -16.02 0.00
CA VAL A 297 2.27 -16.15 1.34
C VAL A 297 1.90 -14.97 2.24
N TYR A 298 2.00 -13.74 1.73
CA TYR A 298 1.66 -12.55 2.54
C TYR A 298 0.21 -12.47 2.97
N TYR A 299 -0.72 -12.96 2.16
CA TYR A 299 -2.12 -12.97 2.58
C TYR A 299 -2.39 -13.96 3.69
N ASN A 300 -1.84 -15.18 3.58
CA ASN A 300 -1.98 -16.17 4.65
C ASN A 300 -1.45 -15.62 5.97
N VAL A 301 -0.32 -14.91 5.91
CA VAL A 301 0.24 -14.17 7.04
C VAL A 301 -0.75 -13.16 7.61
N LEU A 302 -1.27 -12.27 6.76
CA LEU A 302 -2.08 -11.13 7.21
C LEU A 302 -3.46 -11.57 7.72
N VAL A 303 -4.07 -12.58 7.08
CA VAL A 303 -5.33 -13.17 7.55
C VAL A 303 -5.16 -13.77 8.94
N GLY A 304 -4.02 -14.41 9.22
CA GLY A 304 -3.72 -14.94 10.56
C GLY A 304 -3.83 -13.89 11.67
N PHE A 305 -3.22 -12.72 11.48
CA PHE A 305 -3.30 -11.63 12.44
C PHE A 305 -4.73 -11.08 12.66
N LEU A 306 -5.60 -11.19 11.66
CA LEU A 306 -6.99 -10.71 11.76
C LEU A 306 -7.91 -11.73 12.42
N VAL A 307 -7.67 -13.02 12.18
CA VAL A 307 -8.53 -14.11 12.64
C VAL A 307 -8.29 -14.45 14.10
N ILE A 308 -7.05 -14.37 14.58
CA ILE A 308 -6.71 -14.70 15.98
C ILE A 308 -7.56 -13.90 16.98
N PRO A 309 -7.62 -12.55 16.95
CA PRO A 309 -8.41 -11.79 17.92
C PRO A 309 -9.92 -12.10 17.83
N VAL A 310 -10.43 -12.32 16.61
CA VAL A 310 -11.85 -12.63 16.38
C VAL A 310 -12.22 -13.99 16.99
N MET A 311 -11.32 -14.98 16.95
CA MET A 311 -11.54 -16.27 17.60
C MET A 311 -11.73 -16.14 19.12
N PHE A 312 -10.87 -15.36 19.77
CA PHE A 312 -10.90 -15.16 21.23
C PHE A 312 -12.10 -14.34 21.71
N PHE A 313 -12.58 -13.41 20.89
CA PHE A 313 -13.69 -12.51 21.24
C PHE A 313 -14.95 -12.80 20.41
N ARG A 314 -15.18 -14.04 19.98
CA ARG A 314 -16.32 -14.36 19.11
C ARG A 314 -17.68 -14.13 19.78
N TRP A 315 -17.79 -14.43 21.08
CA TRP A 315 -19.04 -14.27 21.83
C TRP A 315 -19.38 -12.80 22.05
N GLU A 316 -18.44 -12.04 22.59
CA GLU A 316 -18.59 -10.60 22.81
C GLU A 316 -18.67 -9.86 21.48
N GLY A 317 -17.91 -10.29 20.49
CA GLY A 317 -17.92 -9.72 19.15
C GLY A 317 -19.31 -9.79 18.53
N ILE A 318 -19.95 -10.96 18.54
CA ILE A 318 -21.30 -11.12 17.99
C ILE A 318 -22.34 -10.38 18.85
N SER A 319 -22.31 -10.53 20.17
CA SER A 319 -23.23 -9.85 21.09
C SER A 319 -23.17 -8.32 20.93
N ILE A 320 -21.96 -7.75 20.93
CA ILE A 320 -21.74 -6.31 20.79
C ILE A 320 -22.12 -5.83 19.41
N THR A 321 -21.88 -6.58 18.33
CA THR A 321 -22.09 -6.06 16.97
C THR A 321 -23.50 -6.33 16.44
N PHE A 322 -23.99 -7.57 16.56
CA PHE A 322 -25.29 -8.01 16.03
C PHE A 322 -26.40 -8.08 17.09
N GLY A 323 -26.05 -8.21 18.37
CA GLY A 323 -27.00 -8.35 19.48
C GLY A 323 -26.99 -9.76 20.10
N ASN A 324 -27.61 -9.89 21.28
CA ASN A 324 -27.62 -11.16 22.04
C ASN A 324 -28.44 -12.25 21.35
N ASP A 325 -29.44 -11.89 20.55
CA ASP A 325 -30.25 -12.85 19.79
C ASP A 325 -29.40 -13.67 18.80
N TYR A 326 -28.24 -13.15 18.38
CA TYR A 326 -27.35 -13.81 17.44
C TYR A 326 -26.26 -14.68 18.09
N LEU A 327 -26.28 -14.89 19.40
CA LEU A 327 -25.32 -15.79 20.07
C LEU A 327 -25.21 -17.21 19.45
N PRO A 328 -26.27 -17.82 18.87
CA PRO A 328 -26.14 -19.09 18.16
C PRO A 328 -25.14 -19.07 16.98
N ALA A 329 -24.76 -17.89 16.47
CA ALA A 329 -23.79 -17.72 15.40
C ALA A 329 -22.33 -17.92 15.84
N THR A 330 -22.06 -17.94 17.15
CA THR A 330 -20.69 -17.92 17.71
C THR A 330 -19.88 -19.17 17.41
N GLU A 331 -20.48 -20.36 17.58
CA GLU A 331 -19.80 -21.63 17.28
C GLU A 331 -19.63 -21.87 15.76
N PRO A 332 -20.64 -21.61 14.91
CA PRO A 332 -20.43 -21.58 13.46
C PRO A 332 -19.32 -20.62 13.03
N LEU A 333 -19.21 -19.44 13.66
CA LEU A 333 -18.13 -18.49 13.38
C LEU A 333 -16.76 -19.10 13.70
N ALA A 334 -16.60 -19.80 14.82
CA ALA A 334 -15.33 -20.45 15.17
C ALA A 334 -14.88 -21.44 14.08
N VAL A 335 -15.82 -22.20 13.52
CA VAL A 335 -15.55 -23.16 12.43
C VAL A 335 -15.27 -22.44 11.11
N ILE A 336 -16.12 -21.50 10.70
CA ILE A 336 -15.99 -20.85 9.38
C ILE A 336 -14.79 -19.91 9.32
N LEU A 337 -14.29 -19.43 10.46
CA LEU A 337 -13.03 -18.68 10.51
C LEU A 337 -11.87 -19.49 9.90
N PHE A 338 -11.89 -20.84 9.97
CA PHE A 338 -10.94 -21.69 9.22
C PHE A 338 -11.12 -21.57 7.70
N SER A 339 -12.33 -21.37 7.16
CA SER A 339 -12.50 -21.19 5.72
C SER A 339 -11.86 -19.89 5.19
N THR A 340 -11.68 -18.87 6.05
CA THR A 340 -11.26 -17.52 5.66
C THR A 340 -9.96 -17.51 4.87
N PHE A 341 -8.98 -18.33 5.25
CA PHE A 341 -7.68 -18.31 4.57
C PHE A 341 -7.73 -19.00 3.20
N TYR A 342 -8.44 -20.13 3.09
CA TYR A 342 -8.67 -20.79 1.80
C TYR A 342 -9.47 -19.88 0.87
N PHE A 343 -10.44 -19.16 1.43
CA PHE A 343 -11.26 -18.21 0.68
C PHE A 343 -10.43 -17.03 0.15
N SER A 344 -9.58 -16.43 1.00
CA SER A 344 -8.63 -15.40 0.57
C SER A 344 -7.68 -15.90 -0.51
N MET A 345 -7.12 -17.11 -0.36
CA MET A 345 -6.27 -17.73 -1.38
C MET A 345 -7.00 -17.90 -2.70
N PHE A 346 -8.22 -18.43 -2.67
CA PHE A 346 -9.07 -18.60 -3.83
C PHE A 346 -9.25 -17.28 -4.60
N ILE A 347 -9.60 -16.17 -3.92
CA ILE A 347 -9.81 -14.85 -4.57
C ILE A 347 -8.57 -14.43 -5.39
N ILE A 348 -7.39 -14.66 -4.85
CA ILE A 348 -6.12 -14.27 -5.49
C ILE A 348 -5.82 -15.20 -6.65
N MET A 349 -5.92 -16.52 -6.42
CA MET A 349 -5.66 -17.51 -7.45
C MET A 349 -6.60 -17.34 -8.64
N HIS A 350 -7.87 -17.07 -8.37
CA HIS A 350 -8.87 -16.74 -9.36
C HIS A 350 -8.48 -15.54 -10.22
N THR A 351 -7.90 -14.50 -9.60
CA THR A 351 -7.38 -13.33 -10.34
C THR A 351 -6.26 -13.74 -11.31
N PHE A 352 -5.36 -14.63 -10.90
CA PHE A 352 -4.32 -15.16 -11.80
C PHE A 352 -4.91 -16.02 -12.91
N ILE A 353 -5.87 -16.91 -12.63
CA ILE A 353 -6.52 -17.76 -13.64
C ILE A 353 -7.15 -16.92 -14.75
N ILE A 354 -7.88 -15.86 -14.39
CA ILE A 354 -8.43 -14.92 -15.38
C ILE A 354 -7.31 -14.23 -16.16
N SER A 355 -6.23 -13.85 -15.48
CA SER A 355 -5.16 -13.06 -16.10
C SER A 355 -4.28 -13.84 -17.09
N ILE A 356 -4.18 -15.16 -16.93
CA ILE A 356 -3.30 -16.03 -17.75
C ILE A 356 -4.08 -16.85 -18.79
N ASP A 357 -5.33 -16.48 -19.05
CA ASP A 357 -6.23 -17.15 -20.01
C ASP A 357 -6.49 -18.64 -19.70
N LYS A 358 -6.76 -18.94 -18.42
CA LYS A 358 -7.10 -20.28 -17.93
C LYS A 358 -8.54 -20.40 -17.45
N ILE A 359 -9.43 -19.61 -18.05
CA ILE A 359 -10.84 -19.48 -17.66
C ILE A 359 -11.55 -20.82 -17.76
N LYS A 360 -11.33 -21.61 -18.82
CA LYS A 360 -11.97 -22.92 -19.01
C LYS A 360 -11.61 -23.90 -17.89
N GLU A 361 -10.33 -24.00 -17.55
CA GLU A 361 -9.86 -24.85 -16.45
C GLU A 361 -10.43 -24.39 -15.10
N GLY A 362 -10.49 -23.06 -14.88
CA GLY A 362 -11.15 -22.48 -13.71
C GLY A 362 -12.63 -22.82 -13.62
N THR A 363 -13.36 -22.80 -14.76
CA THR A 363 -14.79 -23.16 -14.83
C THR A 363 -15.00 -24.62 -14.46
N VAL A 364 -14.23 -25.54 -15.04
CA VAL A 364 -14.33 -26.97 -14.73
C VAL A 364 -14.04 -27.25 -13.26
N ALA A 365 -12.97 -26.65 -12.71
CA ALA A 365 -12.64 -26.79 -11.30
C ALA A 365 -13.77 -26.29 -10.39
N THR A 366 -14.31 -25.11 -10.68
CA THR A 366 -15.39 -24.51 -9.87
C THR A 366 -16.69 -25.32 -9.96
N ALA A 367 -17.06 -25.76 -11.16
CA ALA A 367 -18.26 -26.59 -11.37
C ALA A 367 -18.14 -27.94 -10.62
N SER A 368 -16.97 -28.58 -10.69
CA SER A 368 -16.71 -29.84 -9.99
C SER A 368 -16.84 -29.66 -8.47
N THR A 369 -16.27 -28.59 -7.92
CA THR A 369 -16.37 -28.29 -6.49
C THR A 369 -17.76 -27.82 -6.06
N LEU A 370 -18.53 -27.21 -6.96
CA LEU A 370 -19.93 -26.87 -6.70
C LEU A 370 -20.79 -28.14 -6.57
N GLY A 371 -20.55 -29.16 -7.41
CA GLY A 371 -21.18 -30.47 -7.27
C GLY A 371 -20.88 -31.10 -5.90
N LEU A 372 -19.61 -31.08 -5.49
CA LEU A 372 -19.23 -31.51 -4.13
C LEU A 372 -19.89 -30.65 -3.04
N ALA A 373 -20.01 -29.34 -3.27
CA ALA A 373 -20.61 -28.43 -2.30
C ALA A 373 -22.10 -28.69 -2.10
N LEU A 374 -22.84 -29.01 -3.17
CA LEU A 374 -24.24 -29.42 -3.07
C LEU A 374 -24.40 -30.68 -2.21
N LEU A 375 -23.58 -31.71 -2.48
CA LEU A 375 -23.62 -32.96 -1.73
C LEU A 375 -23.27 -32.76 -0.26
N THR A 376 -22.13 -32.12 0.02
CA THR A 376 -21.66 -31.90 1.40
C THR A 376 -22.62 -31.05 2.20
N ASN A 377 -23.17 -29.96 1.64
CA ASN A 377 -24.16 -29.15 2.34
C ASN A 377 -25.44 -29.95 2.59
N TYR A 378 -25.97 -30.68 1.61
CA TYR A 378 -27.19 -31.46 1.80
C TYR A 378 -27.04 -32.48 2.94
N PHE A 379 -25.98 -33.28 2.95
CA PHE A 379 -25.76 -34.28 3.99
C PHE A 379 -25.46 -33.65 5.35
N PHE A 380 -24.55 -32.67 5.40
CA PHE A 380 -24.10 -32.13 6.68
C PHE A 380 -25.18 -31.26 7.34
N VAL A 381 -25.95 -30.50 6.57
CA VAL A 381 -27.07 -29.71 7.11
C VAL A 381 -28.15 -30.62 7.68
N ASN A 382 -28.47 -31.74 7.03
CA ASN A 382 -29.43 -32.71 7.58
C ASN A 382 -28.92 -33.37 8.87
N MET A 383 -27.62 -33.63 8.99
CA MET A 383 -27.04 -34.28 10.19
C MET A 383 -26.77 -33.31 11.35
N TYR A 384 -26.33 -32.08 11.06
CA TYR A 384 -25.75 -31.16 12.05
C TYR A 384 -26.37 -29.74 11.99
N GLY A 385 -27.41 -29.53 11.19
CA GLY A 385 -28.09 -28.24 11.05
C GLY A 385 -27.14 -27.11 10.65
N LEU A 386 -27.19 -26.02 11.43
CA LEU A 386 -26.36 -24.82 11.25
C LEU A 386 -24.85 -25.12 11.25
N MET A 387 -24.40 -26.02 12.14
CA MET A 387 -23.00 -26.45 12.19
C MET A 387 -22.62 -27.27 10.95
N GLY A 388 -23.57 -28.01 10.39
CA GLY A 388 -23.39 -28.75 9.15
C GLY A 388 -22.98 -27.86 7.98
N ALA A 389 -23.66 -26.72 7.82
CA ALA A 389 -23.31 -25.71 6.82
C ALA A 389 -21.90 -25.14 7.05
N ALA A 390 -21.53 -24.87 8.31
CA ALA A 390 -20.20 -24.39 8.66
C ALA A 390 -19.09 -25.38 8.28
N TYR A 391 -19.27 -26.67 8.60
CA TYR A 391 -18.32 -27.72 8.23
C TYR A 391 -18.22 -27.90 6.71
N ALA A 392 -19.36 -27.92 6.01
CA ALA A 392 -19.40 -28.04 4.57
C ALA A 392 -18.64 -26.88 3.90
N LEU A 393 -18.83 -25.63 4.36
CA LEU A 393 -18.13 -24.47 3.82
C LEU A 393 -16.60 -24.59 3.93
N VAL A 394 -16.06 -25.02 5.08
CA VAL A 394 -14.62 -25.21 5.26
C VAL A 394 -14.07 -26.23 4.26
N ILE A 395 -14.73 -27.38 4.15
CA ILE A 395 -14.34 -28.46 3.22
C ILE A 395 -14.38 -27.95 1.78
N ASN A 396 -15.47 -27.32 1.38
CA ASN A 396 -15.69 -26.89 0.00
C ASN A 396 -14.65 -25.87 -0.45
N VAL A 397 -14.36 -24.86 0.38
CA VAL A 397 -13.39 -23.82 0.04
C VAL A 397 -11.96 -24.38 0.03
N LEU A 398 -11.64 -25.35 0.88
CA LEU A 398 -10.37 -26.10 0.81
C LEU A 398 -10.23 -26.81 -0.54
N PHE A 399 -11.23 -27.58 -0.97
CA PHE A 399 -11.18 -28.29 -2.26
C PHE A 399 -11.05 -27.33 -3.45
N LEU A 400 -11.76 -26.20 -3.41
CA LEU A 400 -11.64 -25.17 -4.44
C LEU A 400 -10.24 -24.54 -4.48
N ALA A 401 -9.67 -24.20 -3.32
CA ALA A 401 -8.32 -23.67 -3.23
C ALA A 401 -7.27 -24.68 -3.74
N LEU A 402 -7.44 -25.98 -3.45
CA LEU A 402 -6.57 -27.04 -3.97
C LEU A 402 -6.67 -27.18 -5.49
N ALA A 403 -7.88 -27.20 -6.05
CA ALA A 403 -8.09 -27.30 -7.50
C ALA A 403 -7.41 -26.13 -8.24
N TYR A 404 -7.59 -24.90 -7.74
CA TYR A 404 -6.96 -23.71 -8.30
C TYR A 404 -5.42 -23.73 -8.15
N SER A 405 -4.92 -24.26 -7.02
CA SER A 405 -3.48 -24.44 -6.81
C SER A 405 -2.86 -25.39 -7.83
N ILE A 406 -3.56 -26.49 -8.18
CA ILE A 406 -3.11 -27.45 -9.19
C ILE A 406 -3.03 -26.79 -10.57
N ILE A 407 -4.06 -26.03 -10.96
CA ILE A 407 -4.08 -25.30 -12.24
C ILE A 407 -2.90 -24.34 -12.33
N LEU A 408 -2.69 -23.50 -11.31
CA LEU A 408 -1.62 -22.51 -11.32
C LEU A 408 -0.23 -23.14 -11.22
N LYS A 409 -0.08 -24.27 -10.52
CA LYS A 409 1.16 -25.05 -10.49
C LYS A 409 1.49 -25.57 -11.89
N LYS A 410 0.51 -26.09 -12.63
CA LYS A 410 0.72 -26.53 -14.03
C LYS A 410 1.01 -25.35 -14.97
N ALA A 411 0.27 -24.25 -14.85
CA ALA A 411 0.38 -23.11 -15.77
C ALA A 411 1.64 -22.25 -15.56
N MET A 412 2.06 -21.99 -14.31
CA MET A 412 3.16 -21.08 -13.99
C MET A 412 4.34 -21.74 -13.26
N LYS A 413 4.28 -23.06 -13.05
CA LYS A 413 5.29 -23.85 -12.31
C LYS A 413 5.55 -23.35 -10.88
N LEU A 414 4.53 -22.83 -10.18
CA LEU A 414 4.66 -22.24 -8.84
C LEU A 414 5.46 -23.09 -7.84
N ARG A 415 6.33 -22.46 -7.03
CA ARG A 415 6.98 -23.08 -5.87
C ARG A 415 6.00 -23.16 -4.70
N THR A 416 5.38 -24.31 -4.53
CA THR A 416 4.33 -24.49 -3.51
C THR A 416 4.84 -24.63 -2.08
N ARG A 417 6.13 -24.92 -1.86
CA ARG A 417 6.69 -25.20 -0.51
C ARG A 417 6.43 -24.08 0.50
N ARG A 418 6.73 -22.82 0.16
CA ARG A 418 6.53 -21.68 1.07
C ARG A 418 5.05 -21.40 1.34
N ILE A 419 4.20 -21.59 0.32
CA ILE A 419 2.75 -21.44 0.43
C ILE A 419 2.20 -22.51 1.39
N ALA A 420 2.53 -23.78 1.16
CA ALA A 420 2.12 -24.88 2.03
C ALA A 420 2.57 -24.67 3.49
N LEU A 421 3.83 -24.28 3.70
CA LEU A 421 4.35 -24.00 5.04
C LEU A 421 3.60 -22.87 5.74
N SER A 422 3.25 -21.79 5.02
CA SER A 422 2.45 -20.70 5.59
C SER A 422 1.05 -21.16 6.02
N ILE A 423 0.46 -22.11 5.29
CA ILE A 423 -0.86 -22.70 5.61
C ILE A 423 -0.75 -23.57 6.87
N ILE A 424 0.28 -24.42 6.96
CA ILE A 424 0.49 -25.30 8.11
C ILE A 424 0.65 -24.49 9.40
N ILE A 425 1.53 -23.48 9.39
CA ILE A 425 1.76 -22.62 10.55
C ILE A 425 0.47 -21.89 10.95
N LEU A 426 -0.27 -21.37 9.97
CA LEU A 426 -1.53 -20.67 10.24
C LEU A 426 -2.58 -21.60 10.87
N ASN A 427 -2.76 -22.81 10.34
CA ASN A 427 -3.73 -23.77 10.90
C ASN A 427 -3.35 -24.24 12.30
N ALA A 428 -2.05 -24.45 12.56
CA ALA A 428 -1.57 -24.79 13.90
C ALA A 428 -1.87 -23.67 14.91
N VAL A 429 -1.57 -22.42 14.53
CA VAL A 429 -1.85 -21.24 15.37
C VAL A 429 -3.35 -21.02 15.57
N PHE A 430 -4.15 -21.29 14.55
CA PHE A 430 -5.59 -21.20 14.65
C PHE A 430 -6.14 -22.25 15.63
N LEU A 431 -5.72 -23.51 15.49
CA LEU A 431 -6.16 -24.59 16.38
C LEU A 431 -5.79 -24.27 17.83
N MET A 432 -4.57 -23.77 18.05
CA MET A 432 -4.13 -23.26 19.35
C MET A 432 -5.03 -22.12 19.85
N SER A 433 -5.38 -21.16 18.98
CA SER A 433 -6.27 -20.04 19.32
C SER A 433 -7.66 -20.51 19.73
N TYR A 434 -8.21 -21.52 19.04
CA TYR A 434 -9.51 -22.10 19.38
C TYR A 434 -9.50 -22.68 20.80
N TYR A 435 -8.52 -23.53 21.14
CA TYR A 435 -8.45 -24.12 22.48
C TYR A 435 -8.19 -23.08 23.58
N LEU A 436 -7.33 -22.09 23.33
CA LEU A 436 -7.02 -21.04 24.30
C LEU A 436 -8.15 -20.02 24.50
N SER A 437 -9.10 -19.95 23.56
CA SER A 437 -10.21 -18.98 23.61
C SER A 437 -11.21 -19.25 24.74
N PHE A 438 -11.28 -20.48 25.28
CA PHE A 438 -12.24 -20.87 26.32
C PHE A 438 -11.90 -20.34 27.73
N SER A 439 -10.84 -19.54 27.89
CA SER A 439 -10.53 -18.92 29.18
C SER A 439 -11.61 -17.92 29.59
N SER A 440 -12.02 -17.92 30.86
CA SER A 440 -13.12 -17.07 31.38
C SER A 440 -12.72 -15.60 31.52
N SER A 441 -11.46 -15.31 31.88
CA SER A 441 -10.96 -13.95 32.09
C SER A 441 -10.64 -13.22 30.78
N VAL A 442 -11.26 -12.05 30.57
CA VAL A 442 -10.97 -11.13 29.45
C VAL A 442 -9.49 -10.75 29.42
N VAL A 443 -8.91 -10.43 30.59
CA VAL A 443 -7.50 -10.04 30.71
C VAL A 443 -6.58 -11.17 30.27
N LEU A 444 -6.91 -12.41 30.68
CA LEU A 444 -6.15 -13.59 30.28
C LEU A 444 -6.25 -13.82 28.77
N ARG A 445 -7.43 -13.66 28.15
CA ARG A 445 -7.59 -13.73 26.69
C ARG A 445 -6.71 -12.72 25.95
N ILE A 446 -6.62 -11.48 26.43
CA ILE A 446 -5.75 -10.46 25.83
C ILE A 446 -4.27 -10.88 25.90
N ILE A 447 -3.82 -11.38 27.06
CA ILE A 447 -2.44 -11.88 27.22
C ILE A 447 -2.17 -13.06 26.28
N LEU A 448 -3.10 -14.02 26.21
CA LEU A 448 -2.99 -15.19 25.33
C LEU A 448 -2.95 -14.79 23.86
N ILE A 449 -3.73 -13.80 23.42
CA ILE A 449 -3.64 -13.24 22.05
C ILE A 449 -2.24 -12.70 21.79
N CYS A 450 -1.66 -11.92 22.71
CA CYS A 450 -0.30 -11.41 22.56
C CYS A 450 0.73 -12.54 22.43
N ILE A 451 0.62 -13.58 23.26
CA ILE A 451 1.50 -14.76 23.20
C ILE A 451 1.37 -15.48 21.86
N VAL A 452 0.15 -15.74 21.40
CA VAL A 452 -0.12 -16.43 20.13
C VAL A 452 0.37 -15.61 18.94
N ILE A 453 0.16 -14.29 18.93
CA ILE A 453 0.65 -13.39 17.89
C ILE A 453 2.18 -13.35 17.86
N THR A 454 2.84 -13.32 19.02
CA THR A 454 4.31 -13.35 19.11
C THR A 454 4.86 -14.69 18.62
N LEU A 455 4.26 -15.82 19.04
CA LEU A 455 4.63 -17.16 18.56
C LEU A 455 4.45 -17.27 17.05
N TYR A 456 3.30 -16.82 16.53
CA TYR A 456 3.01 -16.80 15.10
C TYR A 456 4.07 -16.00 14.33
N THR A 457 4.39 -14.79 14.81
CA THR A 457 5.41 -13.94 14.21
C THR A 457 6.79 -14.60 14.25
N GLY A 458 7.15 -15.23 15.37
CA GLY A 458 8.39 -15.99 15.53
C GLY A 458 8.52 -17.14 14.52
N LEU A 459 7.46 -17.95 14.35
CA LEU A 459 7.43 -19.03 13.36
C LEU A 459 7.56 -18.49 11.92
N LEU A 460 6.88 -17.40 11.60
CA LEU A 460 6.97 -16.76 10.28
C LEU A 460 8.38 -16.24 9.96
N LEU A 461 9.08 -15.70 10.95
CA LEU A 461 10.48 -15.26 10.84
C LEU A 461 11.45 -16.44 10.73
N LEU A 462 11.28 -17.46 11.59
CA LEU A 462 12.12 -18.67 11.62
C LEU A 462 12.14 -19.37 10.26
N PHE A 463 10.96 -19.52 9.65
CA PHE A 463 10.81 -20.15 8.33
C PHE A 463 11.03 -19.19 7.16
N LYS A 464 11.52 -17.97 7.43
CA LYS A 464 11.81 -16.93 6.43
C LYS A 464 10.61 -16.67 5.51
N LEU A 465 9.38 -16.73 6.02
CA LEU A 465 8.17 -16.42 5.27
C LEU A 465 8.00 -14.91 5.10
N ILE A 466 8.50 -14.13 6.06
CA ILE A 466 8.57 -12.66 6.04
C ILE A 466 9.98 -12.22 6.45
N GLY A 467 10.49 -11.14 5.86
CA GLY A 467 11.74 -10.51 6.31
C GLY A 467 11.54 -9.31 7.24
N LEU A 468 12.50 -9.06 8.15
CA LEU A 468 12.50 -7.88 9.04
C LEU A 468 12.38 -6.55 8.27
N LYS A 469 13.03 -6.44 7.11
CA LYS A 469 12.92 -5.26 6.23
C LYS A 469 11.48 -5.00 5.76
N GLU A 470 10.71 -6.06 5.56
CA GLU A 470 9.34 -5.99 5.05
C GLU A 470 8.36 -5.63 6.18
N ILE A 471 8.61 -6.13 7.39
CA ILE A 471 7.91 -5.73 8.61
C ILE A 471 8.14 -4.24 8.89
N ASN A 472 9.40 -3.81 8.93
CA ASN A 472 9.75 -2.40 9.17
C ASN A 472 9.11 -1.49 8.11
N PHE A 473 9.13 -1.88 6.83
CA PHE A 473 8.46 -1.14 5.77
C PHE A 473 6.94 -1.00 6.00
N ALA A 474 6.27 -2.07 6.45
CA ALA A 474 4.84 -2.04 6.73
C ALA A 474 4.54 -1.13 7.93
N VAL A 475 5.31 -1.24 9.02
CA VAL A 475 5.20 -0.41 10.22
C VAL A 475 5.40 1.07 9.87
N ASP A 476 6.45 1.40 9.13
CA ASP A 476 6.73 2.77 8.66
C ASP A 476 5.58 3.35 7.85
N LYS A 477 4.91 2.51 7.04
CA LYS A 477 3.76 2.93 6.22
C LYS A 477 2.49 3.12 7.02
N VAL A 478 2.19 2.21 7.95
CA VAL A 478 1.06 2.37 8.87
C VAL A 478 1.23 3.64 9.69
N TYR A 479 2.44 3.90 10.20
CA TYR A 479 2.74 5.12 10.93
C TYR A 479 2.57 6.38 10.07
N TYR A 480 3.11 6.37 8.84
CA TYR A 480 2.93 7.48 7.90
C TYR A 480 1.43 7.77 7.64
N LEU A 481 0.60 6.73 7.49
CA LEU A 481 -0.83 6.88 7.29
C LEU A 481 -1.53 7.37 8.56
N ALA A 482 -1.20 6.81 9.73
CA ALA A 482 -1.72 7.25 11.01
C ALA A 482 -1.41 8.73 11.26
N GLU A 483 -0.16 9.15 11.04
CA GLU A 483 0.24 10.55 11.18
C GLU A 483 -0.50 11.48 10.20
N LYS A 484 -0.65 11.03 8.94
CA LYS A 484 -1.32 11.81 7.90
C LYS A 484 -2.83 11.96 8.13
N TYR A 485 -3.51 10.91 8.58
CA TYR A 485 -4.98 10.86 8.63
C TYR A 485 -5.55 11.02 10.04
N LEU A 486 -4.90 10.49 11.08
CA LEU A 486 -5.35 10.62 12.46
C LEU A 486 -4.90 11.93 13.12
N LYS A 487 -4.18 12.81 12.39
CA LYS A 487 -3.64 14.08 12.89
C LYS A 487 -3.04 13.93 14.29
N ILE A 488 -2.27 12.85 14.52
CA ILE A 488 -1.48 12.72 15.74
C ILE A 488 -0.50 13.90 15.71
N LYS A 489 -0.86 14.99 16.40
CA LYS A 489 -0.04 16.19 16.49
C LYS A 489 1.21 15.82 17.27
N SER A 490 2.25 15.37 16.57
CA SER A 490 3.60 15.41 17.16
C SER A 490 3.83 16.87 17.53
N LYS A 491 4.02 17.19 18.82
CA LYS A 491 4.33 18.56 19.25
C LYS A 491 5.48 19.09 18.39
N ALA A 492 5.33 20.27 17.82
CA ALA A 492 6.39 20.88 17.01
C ALA A 492 7.64 21.03 17.87
N SER A 493 8.75 20.42 17.46
CA SER A 493 10.01 20.50 18.20
C SER A 493 10.57 21.91 18.06
N ALA A 494 10.73 22.64 19.16
CA ALA A 494 11.35 23.96 19.15
C ALA A 494 12.86 23.84 18.90
N ILE A 495 13.42 24.68 18.02
CA ILE A 495 14.82 24.63 17.62
C ILE A 495 15.51 25.98 17.76
N ALA A 496 16.82 25.94 17.97
CA ALA A 496 17.71 27.10 17.93
C ALA A 496 18.59 27.01 16.67
N VAL A 497 18.49 28.00 15.78
CA VAL A 497 19.28 28.06 14.54
C VAL A 497 20.53 28.92 14.77
N ILE A 498 21.71 28.30 14.66
CA ILE A 498 23.00 28.89 14.98
C ILE A 498 23.76 29.16 13.68
N GLY A 499 23.90 30.44 13.33
CA GLY A 499 24.55 30.90 12.12
C GLY A 499 23.54 31.29 11.03
N LEU A 500 23.46 32.58 10.73
CA LEU A 500 22.47 33.11 9.81
C LEU A 500 23.12 33.63 8.52
N GLY A 501 24.08 32.92 7.94
CA GLY A 501 24.69 33.32 6.67
C GLY A 501 23.66 33.39 5.52
N LYS A 502 24.04 33.96 4.37
CA LYS A 502 23.16 34.05 3.18
C LYS A 502 22.58 32.68 2.77
N PHE A 503 23.35 31.61 2.94
CA PHE A 503 22.89 30.25 2.64
C PHE A 503 21.81 29.77 3.62
N ALA A 504 21.98 30.02 4.93
CA ALA A 504 20.96 29.71 5.93
C ALA A 504 19.66 30.48 5.64
N GLU A 505 19.75 31.78 5.35
CA GLU A 505 18.62 32.64 5.01
C GLU A 505 17.87 32.18 3.76
N ASN A 506 18.59 31.87 2.68
CA ASN A 506 17.97 31.57 1.38
C ASN A 506 17.56 30.10 1.21
N THR A 507 18.07 29.18 2.04
CA THR A 507 17.87 27.73 1.85
C THR A 507 17.33 27.04 3.10
N HIS A 508 17.98 27.17 4.25
CA HIS A 508 17.57 26.45 5.46
C HIS A 508 16.33 27.03 6.11
N LEU A 509 16.27 28.35 6.35
CA LEU A 509 15.11 28.96 7.01
C LEU A 509 13.79 28.74 6.23
N PRO A 510 13.75 28.87 4.89
CA PRO A 510 12.55 28.52 4.11
C PRO A 510 12.19 27.03 4.20
N ALA A 511 13.17 26.13 4.21
CA ALA A 511 12.93 24.70 4.36
C ALA A 511 12.39 24.37 5.75
N ILE A 512 12.94 24.99 6.80
CA ILE A 512 12.47 24.86 8.19
C ILE A 512 11.04 25.35 8.32
N ARG A 513 10.69 26.50 7.70
CA ARG A 513 9.33 27.05 7.74
C ARG A 513 8.28 26.11 7.15
N LYS A 514 8.66 25.23 6.23
CA LYS A 514 7.79 24.19 5.64
C LYS A 514 7.87 22.85 6.38
N SER A 515 8.76 22.73 7.36
CA SER A 515 8.97 21.51 8.15
C SER A 515 8.07 21.49 9.40
N LYS A 516 8.22 20.45 10.22
CA LYS A 516 7.53 20.30 11.50
C LYS A 516 8.22 21.02 12.67
N PHE A 517 9.35 21.68 12.43
CA PHE A 517 10.09 22.40 13.45
C PHE A 517 9.54 23.81 13.67
N ARG A 518 9.56 24.26 14.93
CA ARG A 518 9.30 25.65 15.30
C ARG A 518 10.63 26.34 15.58
N VAL A 519 10.95 27.38 14.83
CA VAL A 519 12.13 28.21 15.13
C VAL A 519 11.81 29.07 16.35
N LYS A 520 12.48 28.82 17.47
CA LYS A 520 12.34 29.67 18.66
C LYS A 520 13.45 30.71 18.73
N TYR A 521 14.69 30.30 18.50
CA TYR A 521 15.85 31.21 18.54
C TYR A 521 16.61 31.25 17.21
N LEU A 522 17.00 32.46 16.79
CA LEU A 522 17.93 32.72 15.70
C LEU A 522 19.19 33.41 16.24
N ILE A 523 20.35 32.79 16.05
CA ILE A 523 21.63 33.22 16.64
C ILE A 523 22.62 33.56 15.53
N SER A 524 23.21 34.74 15.59
CA SER A 524 24.20 35.24 14.63
C SER A 524 25.27 36.06 15.34
N LYS A 525 26.50 36.09 14.80
CA LYS A 525 27.55 37.01 15.26
C LYS A 525 27.13 38.48 15.14
N SER A 526 26.33 38.81 14.12
CA SER A 526 25.70 40.12 13.96
C SER A 526 24.34 40.11 14.65
N GLY A 527 24.24 40.82 15.78
CA GLY A 527 22.99 40.97 16.54
C GLY A 527 21.87 41.63 15.74
N GLU A 528 22.20 42.61 14.90
CA GLU A 528 21.24 43.25 13.99
C GLU A 528 20.65 42.25 13.00
N ARG A 529 21.48 41.39 12.41
CA ARG A 529 21.04 40.34 11.48
C ARG A 529 20.15 39.30 12.17
N ALA A 530 20.48 38.93 13.41
CA ALA A 530 19.64 38.04 14.21
C ALA A 530 18.26 38.65 14.46
N LYS A 531 18.20 39.90 14.93
CA LYS A 531 16.94 40.63 15.18
C LYS A 531 16.09 40.76 13.93
N LYS A 532 16.69 41.11 12.79
CA LYS A 532 15.99 41.27 11.51
C LYS A 532 15.32 39.96 11.06
N LEU A 533 16.06 38.86 11.05
CA LEU A 533 15.52 37.56 10.64
C LEU A 533 14.53 37.00 11.66
N ALA A 534 14.75 37.25 12.96
CA ALA A 534 13.85 36.82 14.03
C ALA A 534 12.45 37.39 13.82
N LYS A 535 12.35 38.68 13.44
CA LYS A 535 11.08 39.32 13.08
C LYS A 535 10.40 38.68 11.86
N ILE A 536 11.15 38.30 10.82
CA ILE A 536 10.61 37.69 9.59
C ILE A 536 10.06 36.28 9.84
N PHE A 537 10.70 35.53 10.74
CA PHE A 537 10.39 34.12 11.01
C PHE A 537 9.57 33.91 12.29
N ASN A 538 9.05 34.96 12.92
CA ASN A 538 8.32 34.92 14.20
C ASN A 538 9.10 34.14 15.28
N ALA A 539 10.39 34.46 15.40
CA ALA A 539 11.32 33.88 16.36
C ALA A 539 11.93 34.98 17.25
N GLU A 540 12.69 34.59 18.25
CA GLU A 540 13.46 35.47 19.12
C GLU A 540 14.95 35.44 18.72
N SER A 541 15.68 36.50 19.03
CA SER A 541 17.15 36.54 18.90
C SER A 541 17.79 36.62 20.28
N THR A 542 18.74 35.73 20.56
CA THR A 542 19.48 35.69 21.83
C THR A 542 20.90 35.16 21.60
N ASP A 543 21.72 35.10 22.64
CA ASP A 543 23.04 34.49 22.60
C ASP A 543 22.99 32.95 22.60
N LEU A 544 24.13 32.34 22.25
CA LEU A 544 24.22 30.89 22.08
C LEU A 544 23.93 30.11 23.38
N ASP A 545 24.46 30.58 24.51
CA ASP A 545 24.38 29.87 25.79
C ASP A 545 22.96 29.95 26.36
N THR A 546 22.32 31.12 26.30
CA THR A 546 20.92 31.31 26.68
C THR A 546 19.99 30.39 25.87
N ALA A 547 20.17 30.33 24.54
CA ALA A 547 19.34 29.48 23.68
C ALA A 547 19.55 27.98 23.96
N LEU A 548 20.80 27.54 24.19
CA LEU A 548 21.10 26.13 24.43
C LEU A 548 20.69 25.68 25.85
N ASN A 549 20.61 26.60 26.81
CA ASN A 549 20.13 26.30 28.17
C ASN A 549 18.60 26.13 28.27
N ASP A 550 17.84 26.66 27.30
CA ASP A 550 16.38 26.56 27.29
C ASP A 550 15.92 25.10 27.10
N LYS A 551 15.14 24.58 28.06
CA LYS A 551 14.59 23.22 28.07
C LYS A 551 13.58 22.95 26.95
N GLU A 552 12.98 24.00 26.38
CA GLU A 552 12.07 23.88 25.25
C GLU A 552 12.82 23.51 23.95
N ILE A 553 14.07 23.97 23.81
CA ILE A 553 14.90 23.68 22.64
C ILE A 553 15.26 22.19 22.60
N LYS A 554 14.83 21.51 21.53
CA LYS A 554 15.05 20.08 21.29
C LYS A 554 16.16 19.79 20.28
N LEU A 555 16.64 20.80 19.57
CA LEU A 555 17.68 20.66 18.56
C LEU A 555 18.51 21.95 18.42
N ALA A 556 19.83 21.80 18.45
CA ALA A 556 20.76 22.82 17.99
C ALA A 556 20.98 22.66 16.48
N TYR A 557 20.48 23.61 15.69
CA TYR A 557 20.54 23.57 14.22
C TYR A 557 21.65 24.50 13.71
N ILE A 558 22.83 23.94 13.45
CA ILE A 558 24.05 24.69 13.15
C ILE A 558 24.22 24.86 11.65
N THR A 559 24.23 26.12 11.21
CA THR A 559 24.45 26.57 9.82
C THR A 559 25.42 27.75 9.76
N SER A 560 26.32 27.83 10.75
CA SER A 560 27.38 28.84 10.85
C SER A 560 28.43 28.69 9.75
N ALA A 561 29.41 29.60 9.72
CA ALA A 561 30.54 29.46 8.81
C ALA A 561 31.31 28.15 9.08
N ASP A 562 31.90 27.54 8.05
CA ASP A 562 32.57 26.24 8.11
C ASP A 562 33.62 26.15 9.24
N ALA A 563 34.35 27.24 9.52
CA ALA A 563 35.37 27.30 10.57
C ALA A 563 34.79 27.31 12.00
N GLU A 564 33.51 27.64 12.17
CA GLU A 564 32.82 27.74 13.45
C GLU A 564 32.04 26.46 13.81
N HIS A 565 31.89 25.50 12.88
CA HIS A 565 31.14 24.27 13.12
C HIS A 565 31.66 23.52 14.36
N ALA A 566 32.96 23.27 14.44
CA ALA A 566 33.54 22.53 15.57
C ALA A 566 33.27 23.22 16.91
N LYS A 567 33.43 24.54 16.98
CA LYS A 567 33.14 25.34 18.18
C LYS A 567 31.67 25.23 18.59
N ASN A 568 30.76 25.44 17.64
CA ASN A 568 29.31 25.44 17.92
C ASN A 568 28.79 24.05 18.28
N ILE A 569 29.30 22.99 17.63
CA ILE A 569 28.98 21.60 17.99
C ILE A 569 29.42 21.32 19.43
N ILE A 570 30.67 21.65 19.78
CA ILE A 570 31.20 21.44 21.14
C ILE A 570 30.42 22.26 22.18
N SER A 571 29.97 23.47 21.86
CA SER A 571 29.09 24.22 22.77
C SER A 571 27.74 23.53 22.97
N ALA A 572 27.10 23.04 21.89
CA ALA A 572 25.83 22.33 21.98
C ALA A 572 25.91 21.03 22.80
N THR A 573 27.05 20.31 22.74
CA THR A 573 27.23 19.10 23.54
C THR A 573 27.33 19.39 25.03
N LYS A 574 27.77 20.58 25.48
CA LYS A 574 27.78 20.95 26.91
C LYS A 574 26.39 20.92 27.53
N TYR A 575 25.36 21.30 26.78
CA TYR A 575 23.96 21.35 27.20
C TYR A 575 23.17 20.07 26.88
N ASN A 576 23.85 18.99 26.45
CA ASN A 576 23.24 17.71 26.07
C ASN A 576 22.11 17.85 25.02
N LYS A 577 22.24 18.80 24.08
CA LYS A 577 21.26 18.99 23.01
C LYS A 577 21.58 18.08 21.81
N PRO A 578 20.56 17.47 21.18
CA PRO A 578 20.70 16.92 19.83
C PRO A 578 21.22 17.98 18.85
N ILE A 579 21.99 17.55 17.84
CA ILE A 579 22.72 18.45 16.95
C ILE A 579 22.44 18.10 15.50
N PHE A 580 22.08 19.12 14.72
CA PHE A 580 22.23 19.10 13.27
C PHE A 580 23.32 20.09 12.88
N CYS A 581 24.24 19.70 12.01
CA CYS A 581 25.25 20.61 11.48
C CYS A 581 25.28 20.56 9.96
N GLU A 582 25.27 21.72 9.30
CA GLU A 582 25.59 21.80 7.87
C GLU A 582 27.00 21.27 7.58
N LYS A 583 27.24 20.84 6.34
CA LYS A 583 28.54 20.32 5.95
C LYS A 583 29.51 21.48 5.65
N PRO A 584 30.82 21.31 5.88
CA PRO A 584 31.51 20.09 6.31
C PRO A 584 31.45 19.88 7.83
N LEU A 585 31.66 18.65 8.31
CA LEU A 585 31.70 18.34 9.75
C LEU A 585 32.76 19.17 10.49
N ALA A 586 33.96 19.26 9.93
CA ALA A 586 35.09 20.03 10.43
C ALA A 586 36.09 20.33 9.31
N LEU A 587 36.98 21.31 9.52
CA LEU A 587 38.06 21.65 8.59
C LEU A 587 39.36 20.89 8.85
N THR A 588 39.50 20.25 10.01
CA THR A 588 40.70 19.48 10.38
C THR A 588 40.36 18.10 10.92
N GLU A 589 41.26 17.14 10.72
CA GLU A 589 41.10 15.77 11.25
C GLU A 589 41.07 15.77 12.79
N LYS A 590 41.84 16.67 13.43
CA LYS A 590 41.86 16.83 14.89
C LYS A 590 40.48 17.24 15.44
N ASP A 591 39.84 18.22 14.82
CA ASP A 591 38.51 18.67 15.23
C ASP A 591 37.45 17.59 14.96
N CYS A 592 37.54 16.90 13.83
CA CYS A 592 36.66 15.78 13.50
C CYS A 592 36.69 14.68 14.58
N LYS A 593 37.90 14.26 14.98
CA LYS A 593 38.09 13.26 16.06
C LYS A 593 37.55 13.75 17.40
N LYS A 594 37.79 15.02 17.74
CA LYS A 594 37.28 15.63 18.98
C LYS A 594 35.76 15.64 19.02
N ILE A 595 35.11 16.04 17.92
CA ILE A 595 33.64 16.02 17.80
C ILE A 595 33.10 14.60 17.93
N ALA A 596 33.70 13.64 17.21
CA ALA A 596 33.32 12.24 17.22
C ALA A 596 33.34 11.65 18.64
N GLN A 597 34.43 11.88 19.37
CA GLN A 597 34.60 11.39 20.72
C GLN A 597 33.51 11.95 21.66
N ILE A 598 33.32 13.28 21.68
CA ILE A 598 32.39 13.93 22.61
C ILE A 598 30.93 13.50 22.34
N ILE A 599 30.53 13.39 21.07
CA ILE A 599 29.15 12.97 20.73
C ILE A 599 28.92 11.51 21.11
N LYS A 600 29.92 10.65 20.88
CA LYS A 600 29.84 9.23 21.24
C LYS A 600 29.78 9.03 22.75
N ASP A 601 30.62 9.73 23.52
CA ASP A 601 30.67 9.62 24.98
C ASP A 601 29.37 10.07 25.64
N LYS A 602 28.72 11.10 25.08
CA LYS A 602 27.44 11.61 25.57
C LYS A 602 26.21 10.92 24.96
N ASN A 603 26.42 10.00 24.02
CA ASN A 603 25.36 9.34 23.25
C ASN A 603 24.32 10.32 22.66
N LEU A 604 24.79 11.43 22.10
CA LEU A 604 23.91 12.47 21.55
C LEU A 604 23.50 12.15 20.12
N LEU A 605 22.23 12.41 19.80
CA LEU A 605 21.75 12.37 18.43
C LEU A 605 22.46 13.46 17.61
N PHE A 606 23.15 13.05 16.55
CA PHE A 606 23.88 13.93 15.65
C PHE A 606 23.53 13.63 14.19
N ALA A 607 23.27 14.70 13.43
CA ALA A 607 23.01 14.63 12.00
C ALA A 607 23.86 15.65 11.22
N LEU A 608 24.46 15.23 10.11
CA LEU A 608 25.17 16.11 9.18
C LEU A 608 24.29 16.50 7.97
N GLY A 609 24.49 17.71 7.45
CA GLY A 609 23.83 18.32 6.29
C GLY A 609 24.12 17.66 4.93
N LEU A 610 23.99 16.34 4.83
CA LEU A 610 24.20 15.57 3.59
C LEU A 610 22.88 15.36 2.81
N ASN A 611 22.22 16.46 2.46
CA ASN A 611 20.85 16.49 1.93
C ASN A 611 20.58 15.74 0.60
N LYS A 612 21.57 15.62 -0.30
CA LYS A 612 21.42 15.03 -1.65
C LYS A 612 20.81 13.63 -1.65
N ARG A 613 21.09 12.77 -0.66
CA ARG A 613 20.48 11.43 -0.54
C ARG A 613 18.95 11.46 -0.45
N HIS A 614 18.38 12.57 0.01
CA HIS A 614 16.93 12.74 0.14
C HIS A 614 16.24 13.26 -1.12
N THR A 615 17.00 13.65 -2.16
CA THR A 615 16.43 14.12 -3.43
C THR A 615 15.62 13.01 -4.11
N LYS A 616 14.58 13.41 -4.86
CA LYS A 616 13.76 12.48 -5.66
C LYS A 616 14.63 11.69 -6.65
N LEU A 617 15.60 12.36 -7.27
CA LEU A 617 16.54 11.73 -8.19
C LEU A 617 17.42 10.69 -7.47
N SER A 618 18.01 11.02 -6.32
CA SER A 618 18.84 10.04 -5.59
C SER A 618 18.05 8.84 -5.09
N LYS A 619 16.82 9.04 -4.62
CA LYS A 619 15.91 7.93 -4.24
C LYS A 619 15.57 7.05 -5.45
N TYR A 620 15.43 7.64 -6.63
CA TYR A 620 15.25 6.90 -7.87
C TYR A 620 16.51 6.11 -8.24
N LEU A 621 17.68 6.74 -8.24
CA LEU A 621 18.96 6.07 -8.50
C LEU A 621 19.18 4.90 -7.56
N LYS A 622 18.97 5.09 -6.24
CA LYS A 622 19.07 4.02 -5.24
C LYS A 622 18.19 2.81 -5.61
N SER A 623 16.96 3.07 -6.07
CA SER A 623 16.05 1.99 -6.47
C SER A 623 16.53 1.22 -7.71
N VAL A 624 17.14 1.92 -8.67
CA VAL A 624 17.66 1.32 -9.91
C VAL A 624 18.93 0.52 -9.64
N LEU A 625 19.86 1.07 -8.84
CA LEU A 625 21.15 0.48 -8.54
C LEU A 625 21.06 -0.72 -7.60
N ASN A 626 20.09 -0.74 -6.68
CA ASN A 626 19.83 -1.90 -5.81
C ASN A 626 19.48 -3.19 -6.57
N GLU A 627 19.02 -3.09 -7.83
CA GLU A 627 18.71 -4.24 -8.68
C GLU A 627 19.90 -4.72 -9.52
N GLN A 628 20.99 -3.95 -9.54
CA GLN A 628 22.16 -4.26 -10.37
C GLN A 628 23.13 -5.19 -9.64
N LYS A 629 23.81 -6.02 -10.42
CA LYS A 629 24.97 -6.76 -9.92
C LYS A 629 26.15 -5.79 -9.79
N LYS A 630 26.89 -5.94 -8.70
CA LYS A 630 28.18 -5.26 -8.46
C LYS A 630 29.30 -6.00 -9.23
N PRO A 631 30.42 -5.35 -9.57
CA PRO A 631 30.81 -3.98 -9.24
C PRO A 631 30.10 -2.92 -10.11
N ILE A 632 30.03 -1.69 -9.58
CA ILE A 632 29.47 -0.52 -10.28
C ILE A 632 30.53 0.58 -10.29
N THR A 633 30.65 1.30 -11.40
CA THR A 633 31.52 2.50 -11.47
C THR A 633 30.65 3.75 -11.40
N ILE A 634 30.94 4.64 -10.45
CA ILE A 634 30.28 5.95 -10.32
C ILE A 634 31.33 7.03 -10.54
N ARG A 635 31.16 7.84 -11.58
CA ARG A 635 32.00 8.99 -11.87
C ARG A 635 31.26 10.28 -11.55
N TRP A 636 31.85 11.14 -10.74
CA TRP A 636 31.37 12.50 -10.48
C TRP A 636 32.31 13.52 -11.10
N SER A 637 31.74 14.50 -11.80
CA SER A 637 32.50 15.62 -12.37
C SER A 637 31.95 16.95 -11.87
N PHE A 638 32.84 17.84 -11.43
CA PHE A 638 32.51 19.14 -10.85
C PHE A 638 33.27 20.27 -11.52
N ASN A 639 32.50 21.26 -11.98
CA ASN A 639 32.98 22.54 -12.49
C ASN A 639 32.45 23.65 -11.59
N GLU A 640 33.15 23.94 -10.49
CA GLU A 640 32.66 24.89 -9.50
C GLU A 640 33.74 25.89 -9.08
N ILE A 641 33.45 27.19 -9.22
CA ILE A 641 34.29 28.25 -8.69
C ILE A 641 34.00 28.37 -7.18
N LEU A 642 34.96 27.96 -6.35
CA LEU A 642 34.96 28.40 -4.96
C LEU A 642 35.21 29.91 -4.94
N LYS A 643 34.16 30.72 -4.76
CA LYS A 643 34.35 32.12 -4.39
C LYS A 643 35.24 32.13 -3.14
N ARG A 644 36.40 32.78 -3.20
CA ARG A 644 37.33 32.94 -2.07
C ARG A 644 36.52 33.33 -0.84
N ASN A 645 36.42 32.43 0.14
CA ASN A 645 36.07 32.84 1.48
C ASN A 645 37.29 33.56 2.06
N GLU A 646 37.07 34.64 2.80
CA GLU A 646 38.07 35.54 3.41
C GLU A 646 39.14 34.83 4.29
N SER A 647 39.01 33.52 4.54
CA SER A 647 39.94 32.74 5.36
C SER A 647 40.92 31.85 4.59
N GLY A 648 40.78 31.64 3.27
CA GLY A 648 41.72 30.83 2.47
C GLY A 648 41.90 29.35 2.87
N LYS A 649 41.14 28.84 3.86
CA LYS A 649 41.39 27.57 4.57
C LYS A 649 40.49 26.39 4.16
N THR A 650 39.60 26.53 3.17
CA THR A 650 38.66 25.46 2.75
C THR A 650 38.94 24.98 1.33
N SER A 651 38.91 23.66 1.10
CA SER A 651 39.09 23.03 -0.22
C SER A 651 37.79 22.40 -0.74
N GLY A 652 37.70 22.20 -2.06
CA GLY A 652 36.58 21.47 -2.67
C GLY A 652 36.47 20.03 -2.17
N ALA A 653 37.61 19.40 -1.86
CA ALA A 653 37.67 18.07 -1.28
C ALA A 653 36.94 17.98 0.08
N ILE A 654 37.11 18.96 0.96
CA ILE A 654 36.46 18.97 2.28
C ILE A 654 35.00 19.39 2.19
N ARG A 655 34.70 20.43 1.41
CA ARG A 655 33.38 21.10 1.42
C ARG A 655 32.36 20.54 0.43
N ILE A 656 32.81 20.01 -0.70
CA ILE A 656 31.91 19.55 -1.79
C ILE A 656 31.94 18.03 -1.86
N ILE A 657 33.15 17.45 -1.96
CA ILE A 657 33.30 16.02 -2.21
C ILE A 657 32.77 15.14 -1.07
N CYS A 658 32.79 15.61 0.17
CA CYS A 658 32.17 14.90 1.31
C CYS A 658 30.70 14.54 1.04
N HIS A 659 29.98 15.38 0.30
CA HIS A 659 28.58 15.16 -0.08
C HIS A 659 28.42 13.94 -0.99
N TYR A 660 29.33 13.80 -1.96
CA TYR A 660 29.25 12.77 -2.99
C TYR A 660 29.90 11.46 -2.56
N ALA A 661 30.87 11.51 -1.66
CA ALA A 661 31.39 10.33 -0.98
C ALA A 661 30.27 9.65 -0.19
N ASP A 662 29.52 10.43 0.59
CA ASP A 662 28.34 9.96 1.31
C ASP A 662 27.28 9.38 0.38
N LEU A 663 26.89 10.17 -0.63
CA LEU A 663 25.86 9.77 -1.57
C LEU A 663 26.24 8.46 -2.28
N THR A 664 27.49 8.28 -2.68
CA THR A 664 27.97 7.06 -3.33
C THR A 664 27.88 5.86 -2.39
N CYS A 665 28.37 6.00 -1.15
CA CYS A 665 28.26 4.94 -0.14
C CYS A 665 26.80 4.58 0.14
N TRP A 666 25.94 5.60 0.27
CA TRP A 666 24.51 5.42 0.48
C TRP A 666 23.81 4.80 -0.74
N LEU A 667 24.19 5.17 -1.97
CA LEU A 667 23.64 4.58 -3.20
C LEU A 667 24.00 3.10 -3.34
N LEU A 668 25.23 2.72 -3.01
CA LEU A 668 25.73 1.36 -3.20
C LEU A 668 25.62 0.45 -1.97
N ASP A 669 25.28 1.01 -0.81
CA ASP A 669 25.22 0.30 0.47
C ASP A 669 26.57 -0.39 0.79
N THR A 670 27.64 0.40 0.73
CA THR A 670 29.03 -0.07 0.90
C THR A 670 29.92 1.06 1.40
N ASP A 671 31.13 0.73 1.83
CA ASP A 671 32.13 1.68 2.35
C ASP A 671 33.33 1.85 1.41
N ILE A 672 34.01 2.98 1.52
CA ILE A 672 35.24 3.30 0.78
C ILE A 672 36.45 2.76 1.55
N ILE A 673 37.34 2.02 0.88
CA ILE A 673 38.50 1.36 1.48
C ILE A 673 39.84 2.03 1.16
N SER A 674 39.92 2.72 0.02
CA SER A 674 41.11 3.51 -0.33
C SER A 674 40.79 4.63 -1.32
N VAL A 675 41.67 5.62 -1.39
CA VAL A 675 41.63 6.69 -2.39
C VAL A 675 43.03 7.07 -2.85
N TYR A 676 43.19 7.26 -4.16
CA TYR A 676 44.36 7.87 -4.78
C TYR A 676 43.93 9.13 -5.52
N ALA A 677 44.66 10.24 -5.33
CA ALA A 677 44.37 11.50 -5.98
C ALA A 677 45.62 12.12 -6.64
N LYS A 678 45.43 12.76 -7.79
CA LYS A 678 46.47 13.46 -8.57
C LYS A 678 46.01 14.87 -8.90
N GLY A 679 46.95 15.82 -8.94
CA GLY A 679 46.70 17.24 -9.25
C GLY A 679 47.03 18.14 -8.08
N ASN A 680 46.21 19.16 -7.85
CA ASN A 680 46.32 20.08 -6.72
C ASN A 680 44.95 20.30 -6.05
N PRO A 681 44.87 20.90 -4.86
CA PRO A 681 43.61 21.05 -4.11
C PRO A 681 42.49 21.82 -4.82
N GLN A 682 42.80 22.57 -5.89
CA GLN A 682 41.83 23.30 -6.70
C GLN A 682 41.45 22.53 -7.98
N ASN A 683 42.34 21.66 -8.46
CA ASN A 683 42.18 20.90 -9.70
C ASN A 683 42.75 19.50 -9.52
N PHE A 684 41.88 18.52 -9.25
CA PHE A 684 42.31 17.15 -8.99
C PHE A 684 41.36 16.11 -9.58
N THR A 685 41.93 14.93 -9.82
CA THR A 685 41.18 13.71 -10.01
C THR A 685 41.45 12.76 -8.84
N ALA A 686 40.43 12.05 -8.38
CA ALA A 686 40.55 11.04 -7.34
C ALA A 686 39.81 9.77 -7.74
N VAL A 687 40.43 8.62 -7.49
CA VAL A 687 39.85 7.29 -7.71
C VAL A 687 39.85 6.56 -6.38
N ALA A 688 38.68 6.09 -5.96
CA ALA A 688 38.46 5.41 -4.71
C ALA A 688 37.89 4.00 -4.94
N LYS A 689 38.41 3.04 -4.19
CA LYS A 689 37.93 1.66 -4.18
C LYS A 689 36.92 1.47 -3.07
N LEU A 690 35.85 0.73 -3.35
CA LEU A 690 34.82 0.39 -2.38
C LEU A 690 34.92 -1.08 -2.00
N LEU A 691 34.40 -1.43 -0.81
CA LEU A 691 34.52 -2.76 -0.21
C LEU A 691 33.89 -3.88 -1.09
N ASP A 692 32.91 -3.54 -1.91
CA ASP A 692 32.17 -4.49 -2.75
C ASP A 692 32.75 -4.64 -4.18
N GLY A 693 33.95 -4.10 -4.41
CA GLY A 693 34.62 -4.09 -5.71
C GLY A 693 34.21 -2.93 -6.62
N SER A 694 33.23 -2.10 -6.23
CA SER A 694 32.83 -0.91 -6.98
C SER A 694 33.90 0.19 -6.94
N THR A 695 33.82 1.13 -7.87
CA THR A 695 34.79 2.23 -8.00
C THR A 695 34.07 3.58 -8.00
N LEU A 696 34.62 4.54 -7.25
CA LEU A 696 34.21 5.94 -7.23
C LEU A 696 35.30 6.78 -7.88
N GLU A 697 34.96 7.48 -8.96
CA GLU A 697 35.84 8.42 -9.66
C GLU A 697 35.33 9.84 -9.44
N ILE A 698 36.25 10.77 -9.18
CA ILE A 698 35.94 12.17 -8.94
C ILE A 698 36.87 13.02 -9.78
N SER A 699 36.30 13.94 -10.55
CA SER A 699 37.01 15.02 -11.21
C SER A 699 36.52 16.36 -10.67
N TYR A 700 37.43 17.16 -10.12
CA TYR A 700 37.14 18.46 -9.56
C TYR A 700 38.04 19.52 -10.20
N SER A 701 37.44 20.55 -10.79
CA SER A 701 38.17 21.62 -11.47
C SER A 701 37.56 23.00 -11.22
N THR A 702 38.45 23.99 -11.04
CA THR A 702 38.12 25.42 -10.99
C THR A 702 38.53 26.16 -12.27
N LEU A 703 39.14 25.48 -13.26
CA LEU A 703 39.78 26.09 -14.43
C LEU A 703 38.83 26.50 -15.57
N TYR A 704 37.52 26.35 -15.41
CA TYR A 704 36.57 26.40 -16.53
C TYR A 704 36.00 27.82 -16.83
N ALA A 705 35.83 28.14 -18.11
CA ALA A 705 35.04 29.28 -18.60
C ALA A 705 33.55 28.91 -18.63
N LYS A 706 32.65 29.78 -18.11
CA LYS A 706 31.16 29.65 -18.07
C LYS A 706 30.60 28.35 -18.74
N SER A 707 30.53 27.25 -18.00
CA SER A 707 30.02 25.96 -18.48
C SER A 707 28.50 25.85 -18.31
N ASP A 708 27.83 25.15 -19.22
CA ASP A 708 26.39 24.81 -19.15
C ASP A 708 26.01 23.80 -18.05
N TRP A 709 26.97 23.41 -17.21
CA TRP A 709 26.73 22.49 -16.10
C TRP A 709 27.75 22.70 -14.98
N ARG A 710 27.30 22.55 -13.73
CA ARG A 710 28.18 22.57 -12.56
C ARG A 710 28.52 21.20 -12.00
N GLU A 711 27.56 20.27 -12.07
CA GLU A 711 27.69 18.92 -11.53
C GLU A 711 27.14 17.89 -12.53
N ARG A 712 27.91 16.83 -12.78
CA ARG A 712 27.53 15.68 -13.62
C ARG A 712 27.91 14.38 -12.96
N CYS A 713 27.19 13.32 -13.31
CA CYS A 713 27.54 11.98 -12.89
C CYS A 713 27.20 10.94 -13.94
N ASP A 714 28.14 10.02 -14.14
CA ASP A 714 27.97 8.86 -14.99
C ASP A 714 28.06 7.61 -14.12
N ILE A 715 27.09 6.72 -14.26
CA ILE A 715 27.03 5.45 -13.51
C ILE A 715 26.98 4.32 -14.51
N ILE A 716 27.94 3.41 -14.40
CA ILE A 716 28.10 2.26 -15.29
C ILE A 716 27.93 0.99 -14.46
N ALA A 717 26.96 0.17 -14.85
CA ALA A 717 26.66 -1.12 -14.28
C ALA A 717 26.42 -2.16 -15.40
N PRO A 718 26.46 -3.48 -15.12
CA PRO A 718 26.24 -4.50 -16.14
C PRO A 718 24.90 -4.32 -16.87
N GLY A 719 24.95 -3.95 -18.16
CA GLY A 719 23.77 -3.73 -19.00
C GLY A 719 22.98 -2.44 -18.72
N LEU A 720 23.56 -1.50 -17.96
CA LEU A 720 22.92 -0.23 -17.60
C LEU A 720 23.96 0.90 -17.53
N GLU A 721 23.66 1.99 -18.21
CA GLU A 721 24.39 3.25 -18.06
C GLU A 721 23.41 4.39 -17.72
N LEU A 722 23.82 5.25 -16.78
CA LEU A 722 23.04 6.40 -16.33
C LEU A 722 23.90 7.64 -16.42
N ALA A 723 23.43 8.68 -17.12
CA ALA A 723 24.07 9.98 -17.17
C ALA A 723 23.17 11.03 -16.50
N ILE A 724 23.70 11.73 -15.50
CA ILE A 724 22.99 12.68 -14.64
C ILE A 724 23.55 14.06 -14.87
N LYS A 725 22.65 15.04 -15.07
CA LYS A 725 23.00 16.46 -15.21
C LYS A 725 22.27 17.27 -14.13
N GLU A 726 23.02 18.01 -13.32
CA GLU A 726 22.53 18.97 -12.31
C GLU A 726 21.50 18.45 -11.28
N PHE A 727 21.44 17.13 -11.04
CA PHE A 727 20.40 16.49 -10.22
C PHE A 727 18.95 16.77 -10.66
N THR A 728 18.75 17.27 -11.88
CA THR A 728 17.44 17.57 -12.47
C THR A 728 17.09 16.58 -13.55
N GLU A 729 18.08 15.98 -14.20
CA GLU A 729 17.90 15.08 -15.33
C GLU A 729 18.70 13.80 -15.18
N VAL A 730 18.10 12.68 -15.57
CA VAL A 730 18.82 11.42 -15.82
C VAL A 730 18.48 10.88 -17.21
N SER A 731 19.52 10.55 -17.97
CA SER A 731 19.47 9.79 -19.21
C SER A 731 19.87 8.35 -18.91
N ILE A 732 19.04 7.41 -19.32
CA ILE A 732 19.13 5.98 -18.99
C ILE A 732 19.35 5.22 -20.28
N PHE A 733 20.49 4.55 -20.37
CA PHE A 733 20.87 3.72 -21.49
C PHE A 733 20.74 2.26 -21.05
N ARG A 734 19.81 1.54 -21.66
CA ARG A 734 19.53 0.14 -21.32
C ARG A 734 19.18 -0.65 -22.57
N ASN A 735 19.94 -1.71 -22.85
CA ASN A 735 19.73 -2.59 -24.02
C ASN A 735 19.59 -1.81 -25.34
N GLY A 736 20.47 -0.83 -25.59
CA GLY A 736 20.45 -0.01 -26.81
C GLY A 736 19.33 1.04 -26.90
N LYS A 737 18.49 1.19 -25.86
CA LYS A 737 17.44 2.24 -25.81
C LYS A 737 17.81 3.35 -24.83
N ILE A 738 17.46 4.58 -25.19
CA ILE A 738 17.68 5.79 -24.39
C ILE A 738 16.34 6.24 -23.80
N PHE A 739 16.28 6.40 -22.49
CA PHE A 739 15.13 6.99 -21.78
C PHE A 739 15.59 8.21 -20.99
N LYS A 740 14.88 9.34 -21.15
CA LYS A 740 15.17 10.56 -20.40
C LYS A 740 14.09 10.81 -19.37
N LYS A 741 14.51 11.14 -18.14
CA LYS A 741 13.60 11.47 -17.04
C LYS A 741 14.02 12.74 -16.34
N ILE A 742 13.07 13.65 -16.21
CA ILE A 742 13.26 14.95 -15.55
C ILE A 742 12.64 14.90 -14.16
N PHE A 743 13.36 15.45 -13.19
CA PHE A 743 12.95 15.57 -11.80
C PHE A 743 12.78 17.04 -11.44
N SER A 744 11.58 17.42 -11.02
CA SER A 744 11.29 18.71 -10.42
C SER A 744 11.20 18.59 -8.89
N GLY A 745 11.83 19.53 -8.17
CA GLY A 745 11.73 19.59 -6.72
C GLY A 745 12.93 20.21 -6.01
N SER A 746 12.81 20.27 -4.68
CA SER A 746 13.84 20.72 -3.74
C SER A 746 15.12 19.88 -3.86
N LYS A 747 16.26 20.46 -3.46
CA LYS A 747 17.55 19.74 -3.33
C LYS A 747 17.58 18.79 -2.11
N GLY A 748 16.43 18.34 -1.58
CA GLY A 748 16.35 17.38 -0.48
C GLY A 748 16.39 17.95 0.94
N TYR A 749 16.41 19.28 1.12
CA TYR A 749 16.48 19.91 2.46
C TYR A 749 15.20 19.68 3.28
N GLU A 750 14.02 19.84 2.67
CA GLU A 750 12.74 19.63 3.34
C GLU A 750 12.59 18.15 3.77
N GLU A 751 12.97 17.23 2.88
CA GLU A 751 12.97 15.80 3.17
C GLU A 751 13.97 15.42 4.28
N GLN A 752 15.15 16.03 4.32
CA GLN A 752 16.14 15.82 5.38
C GLN A 752 15.60 16.23 6.75
N LEU A 753 14.94 17.40 6.83
CA LEU A 753 14.33 17.89 8.07
C LEU A 753 13.23 16.96 8.57
N ASN A 754 12.47 16.34 7.67
CA ASN A 754 11.45 15.36 8.04
C ASN A 754 12.06 14.09 8.65
N GLU A 755 13.15 13.57 8.09
CA GLU A 755 13.87 12.42 8.67
C GLU A 755 14.50 12.78 10.02
N LEU A 756 15.05 13.98 10.15
CA LEU A 756 15.58 14.46 11.44
C LEU A 756 14.48 14.57 12.52
N HIS A 757 13.29 15.08 12.16
CA HIS A 757 12.16 15.16 13.10
C HIS A 757 11.71 13.77 13.56
N LYS A 758 11.73 12.76 12.68
CA LYS A 758 11.46 11.37 13.07
C LYS A 758 12.49 10.87 14.08
N ALA A 759 13.77 11.07 13.80
CA ALA A 759 14.87 10.63 14.65
C ALA A 759 14.77 11.24 16.07
N LEU A 760 14.45 12.53 16.18
CA LEU A 760 14.27 13.22 17.46
C LEU A 760 13.11 12.66 18.31
N ASN A 761 12.12 12.02 17.67
CA ASN A 761 10.98 11.41 18.34
C ASN A 761 11.16 9.88 18.52
N GLY A 762 12.36 9.35 18.33
CA GLY A 762 12.69 7.93 18.56
C GLY A 762 12.30 6.98 17.41
N TRP A 763 11.96 7.51 16.23
CA TRP A 763 11.54 6.70 15.09
C TRP A 763 12.70 6.31 14.17
N PRO A 764 12.59 5.19 13.44
CA PRO A 764 13.50 4.88 12.34
C PRO A 764 13.54 6.03 11.34
N ALA A 765 14.75 6.49 11.02
CA ALA A 765 14.98 7.61 10.13
C ALA A 765 16.22 7.35 9.28
N ASP A 766 16.16 7.75 8.01
CA ASP A 766 17.31 7.72 7.11
C ASP A 766 17.92 9.13 7.11
N PHE A 767 18.97 9.35 7.90
CA PHE A 767 19.76 10.58 7.93
C PHE A 767 21.26 10.25 8.00
N ALA A 768 22.12 11.24 7.76
CA ALA A 768 23.56 11.07 7.91
C ALA A 768 23.95 11.21 9.39
N ASP A 769 24.07 10.09 10.08
CA ASP A 769 24.50 10.00 11.47
C ASP A 769 25.99 10.34 11.64
N LEU A 770 26.48 10.26 12.88
CA LEU A 770 27.88 10.54 13.22
C LEU A 770 28.87 9.66 12.43
N LYS A 771 28.59 8.38 12.23
CA LYS A 771 29.47 7.47 11.49
C LYS A 771 29.59 7.90 10.03
N GLN A 772 28.47 8.22 9.38
CA GLN A 772 28.52 8.70 7.99
C GLN A 772 29.12 10.10 7.87
N ALA A 773 28.93 10.96 8.88
CA ALA A 773 29.55 12.28 8.94
C ALA A 773 31.08 12.20 9.00
N ILE A 774 31.62 11.32 9.87
CA ILE A 774 33.07 11.08 10.00
C ILE A 774 33.64 10.52 8.71
N ARG A 775 33.05 9.44 8.18
CA ARG A 775 33.50 8.80 6.94
C ARG A 775 33.60 9.81 5.80
N SER A 776 32.59 10.65 5.64
CA SER A 776 32.54 11.67 4.58
C SER A 776 33.59 12.76 4.76
N ALA A 777 33.89 13.15 6.00
CA ALA A 777 34.95 14.13 6.30
C ALA A 777 36.36 13.52 6.08
N GLU A 778 36.58 12.30 6.59
CA GLU A 778 37.83 11.56 6.42
C GLU A 778 38.17 11.34 4.95
N PHE A 779 37.17 11.08 4.11
CA PHE A 779 37.38 10.97 2.67
C PHE A 779 37.96 12.25 2.06
N GLY A 780 37.44 13.43 2.43
CA GLY A 780 37.98 14.72 2.01
C GLY A 780 39.42 14.94 2.48
N PHE A 781 39.74 14.58 3.72
CA PHE A 781 41.11 14.66 4.25
C PHE A 781 42.07 13.69 3.55
N ALA A 782 41.61 12.47 3.26
CA ALA A 782 42.39 11.45 2.56
C ALA A 782 42.76 11.89 1.14
N ILE A 783 41.85 12.57 0.42
CA ILE A 783 42.15 13.17 -0.89
C ILE A 783 43.30 14.17 -0.76
N LEU A 784 43.21 15.12 0.19
CA LEU A 784 44.26 16.12 0.38
C LEU A 784 45.60 15.50 0.77
N LYS A 785 45.58 14.46 1.61
CA LYS A 785 46.77 13.70 2.01
C LYS A 785 47.38 12.96 0.82
N SER A 786 46.55 12.35 -0.02
CA SER A 786 46.98 11.66 -1.25
C SER A 786 47.61 12.64 -2.24
N LEU A 787 47.01 13.81 -2.46
CA LEU A 787 47.57 14.88 -3.31
C LEU A 787 48.96 15.33 -2.82
N LYS A 788 49.13 15.47 -1.51
CA LYS A 788 50.41 15.88 -0.91
C LYS A 788 51.46 14.77 -0.98
N GLN A 789 51.08 13.53 -0.70
CA GLN A 789 52.01 12.40 -0.57
C GLN A 789 52.21 11.61 -1.87
N LYS A 790 51.44 11.91 -2.92
CA LYS A 790 51.45 11.22 -4.22
C LYS A 790 51.33 9.70 -4.12
N ARG A 791 50.53 9.21 -3.16
CA ARG A 791 50.31 7.77 -2.91
C ARG A 791 48.87 7.48 -2.51
N GLU A 792 48.47 6.21 -2.61
CA GLU A 792 47.15 5.74 -2.18
C GLU A 792 47.03 5.81 -0.65
N ILE A 793 45.91 6.35 -0.18
CA ILE A 793 45.56 6.42 1.24
C ILE A 793 44.49 5.36 1.50
N LYS A 794 44.78 4.40 2.38
CA LYS A 794 43.85 3.37 2.82
C LYS A 794 43.12 3.83 4.08
N PHE A 795 41.81 3.57 4.14
CA PHE A 795 41.00 3.76 5.34
C PHE A 795 41.18 2.54 6.25
N LYS A 796 41.21 2.76 7.57
CA LYS A 796 41.40 1.72 8.57
C LYS A 796 40.08 1.08 8.98
#